data_AF-A0A945ZMD9-F1
#
_entry.id   AF-A0A945ZMD9-F1
#
_cell.length_a   1.000
_cell.length_b   1.000
_cell.length_c   1.000
_cell.angle_alpha   90.00
_cell.angle_beta   90.00
_cell.angle_gamma   90.00
#
_symmetry.space_group_name_H-M   'P 1'
#
loop_
_entity.id
_entity.type
_entity.pdbx_description
1 polymer ?
#
loop_
_entity_poly.entity_id
_entity_poly.type
_entity_poly.pdbx_seq_one_letter_code
_entity_poly.pdbx_strand_id
1 'polypeptide(L)'
;MRNTIFICLAILLPWQPAFMQEAETHYHFKDQNITSPLFNGDPSSMEDYSVVYSVEIGESEAPFLRLYFGNLNLGNESYVKITSLYDNVVQEHNSETLTSWRNTSIFFNGDELLVELFVHKYDTNIQMVLEKLLVGDRLSDQSAQLSRTICGEDDRVSSDDNAVARMVPVGCTAWIAHNGLLISAGHCHYFSGNFSEEIIQFNVPSSLGDGTIQHPGVDDQYIIGDYEHHNYVYGEPPGIDWLVFNVFDNPTTGLQPLNAQDAYFELERTDIFDDNEVIRITGYGVDGPSPDYGSNDSPRDEGSQTQQTESGDFYSLSGTRLNYVVDTQGANSGSPIIRENSGKAVGVHTDGGCTSTGGYNSGTSLLNENFWDAIGVEVTATLTNRNFETDELLEDTLALKELETGTEIIVNSLDDEEIPISIEHSYTARTFNYEIDELHHHNWNTNKSYLIKWENINIPGGVNNFPVTAFFQNKFQISVTSDYPVETHLHDPWYLENPEADPSDWIQPDAFRPLSDQIDENGNLQVFLNQGQINNPNSTAPIYRIKAPAIGEIGQNDIFIFSHWAPHEGIDYGNGINTPSYDLETDVVFKDANAEVTPVYSSVSELPNYTLTIEQGTTLSIQSGTSIQFASGFKIIVEGELDFQATAEAPITLEGVADERWAGIEVMPSSYWNPSHIILKDAEIAIKMDNVEPASIFSCQFENCGTGLELSRSIFTVSNNSFRNSFGIRVYSPHGITIADINNNDFNNCSIGVMADGTATIRVSRNVFSQDSYGMASIITSINSYSTNRIINNTIVGNPNQTMGIALYSPDVEVKNNIIINCERGITSTFLPTNCEENPFVLPGGFNDIWGNELNYCNIYPTETDVSVDPLLDSNRHLTENSPCIDAGDPDSPLDPDGTQADMGAYYYDAPPQAPENLSSAFLSEPACQNCHNVSSAVELSWDELPITDLSYYTIYRAENEGNCIQCHEGNNHEPLGERRELMDDPFILGKDCPNLSGEVIGLSRNRIEIETGCRSSN
;
A
#
# COMPACT_ATOMS: atom_id res chain seq x y z
N MET A 1 86.66 -5.89 71.07
CA MET A 1 86.55 -6.33 69.66
C MET A 1 86.43 -7.84 69.62
N ARG A 2 85.21 -8.36 69.43
CA ARG A 2 84.97 -9.77 69.11
C ARG A 2 83.70 -9.84 68.24
N ASN A 3 83.86 -10.44 67.06
CA ASN A 3 82.78 -10.87 66.18
C ASN A 3 82.05 -12.06 66.81
N THR A 4 80.74 -12.11 66.65
CA THR A 4 79.96 -13.36 66.75
C THR A 4 78.85 -13.31 65.71
N ILE A 5 78.84 -14.37 64.90
CA ILE A 5 77.97 -14.65 63.76
C ILE A 5 76.61 -15.09 64.29
N PHE A 6 75.52 -14.53 63.75
CA PHE A 6 74.18 -15.11 63.84
C PHE A 6 73.74 -15.56 62.44
N ILE A 7 73.29 -16.80 62.37
CA ILE A 7 72.81 -17.53 61.20
C ILE A 7 71.37 -17.09 60.93
N CYS A 8 71.08 -16.57 59.73
CA CYS A 8 69.73 -16.55 59.17
C CYS A 8 69.65 -17.61 58.08
N LEU A 9 68.79 -18.60 58.30
CA LEU A 9 68.36 -19.60 57.32
C LEU A 9 67.56 -18.87 56.24
N ALA A 10 68.13 -18.71 55.04
CA ALA A 10 67.36 -18.43 53.84
C ALA A 10 66.71 -19.75 53.40
N ILE A 11 65.42 -19.91 53.68
CA ILE A 11 64.61 -20.93 53.01
C ILE A 11 64.42 -20.41 51.59
N LEU A 12 65.21 -20.94 50.66
CA LEU A 12 64.94 -20.87 49.23
C LEU A 12 63.65 -21.66 49.00
N LEU A 13 62.51 -20.97 49.00
CA LEU A 13 61.29 -21.50 48.38
C LEU A 13 61.59 -21.62 46.88
N PRO A 14 61.39 -22.79 46.26
CA PRO A 14 61.56 -22.93 44.82
C PRO A 14 60.51 -22.06 44.14
N TRP A 15 60.96 -21.07 43.37
CA TRP A 15 60.16 -20.41 42.36
C TRP A 15 59.73 -21.49 41.36
N GLN A 16 58.46 -21.92 41.41
CA GLN A 16 57.87 -22.71 40.34
C GLN A 16 57.39 -21.75 39.25
N PRO A 17 57.77 -21.97 37.97
CA PRO A 17 57.24 -21.17 36.88
C PRO A 17 55.73 -21.41 36.78
N ALA A 18 54.95 -20.33 36.79
CA ALA A 18 53.54 -20.32 36.43
C ALA A 18 53.43 -20.16 34.91
N PHE A 19 52.46 -20.82 34.29
CA PHE A 19 52.25 -20.80 32.84
C PHE A 19 50.82 -20.40 32.52
N MET A 20 50.64 -19.48 31.57
CA MET A 20 49.34 -19.12 31.01
C MET A 20 48.74 -20.33 30.30
N GLN A 21 47.41 -20.38 30.26
CA GLN A 21 46.64 -21.55 29.86
C GLN A 21 45.75 -21.26 28.65
N GLU A 22 46.28 -20.74 27.54
CA GLU A 22 45.55 -20.72 26.26
C GLU A 22 45.64 -22.08 25.54
N ALA A 23 44.70 -22.40 24.65
CA ALA A 23 44.81 -23.55 23.75
C ALA A 23 44.21 -23.24 22.37
N GLU A 24 45.00 -22.54 21.54
CA GLU A 24 44.57 -22.01 20.25
C GLU A 24 43.87 -23.05 19.35
N THR A 25 42.86 -22.56 18.65
CA THR A 25 42.17 -23.28 17.58
C THR A 25 43.06 -23.31 16.34
N HIS A 26 43.21 -24.48 15.72
CA HIS A 26 44.04 -24.63 14.53
C HIS A 26 43.24 -24.36 13.26
N TYR A 27 43.76 -23.48 12.41
CA TYR A 27 43.13 -23.11 11.14
C TYR A 27 44.16 -22.52 10.17
N HIS A 28 43.76 -22.42 8.90
CA HIS A 28 44.47 -21.66 7.88
C HIS A 28 43.50 -20.84 7.02
N PHE A 29 44.02 -19.81 6.36
CA PHE A 29 43.24 -18.98 5.45
C PHE A 29 43.39 -19.43 4.00
N LYS A 30 42.29 -19.33 3.24
CA LYS A 30 42.25 -19.50 1.79
C LYS A 30 41.65 -18.25 1.16
N ASP A 31 42.38 -17.63 0.24
CA ASP A 31 41.86 -16.51 -0.55
C ASP A 31 40.75 -17.00 -1.48
N GLN A 32 39.63 -16.28 -1.52
CA GLN A 32 38.47 -16.59 -2.35
C GLN A 32 38.31 -15.56 -3.46
N ASN A 33 38.41 -14.27 -3.12
CA ASN A 33 38.27 -13.14 -4.04
C ASN A 33 37.06 -13.28 -4.99
N ILE A 34 35.91 -13.69 -4.46
CA ILE A 34 34.66 -13.83 -5.21
C ILE A 34 33.92 -12.50 -5.09
N THR A 35 33.58 -11.91 -6.24
CA THR A 35 32.78 -10.68 -6.30
C THR A 35 31.54 -10.96 -7.11
N SER A 36 30.37 -10.71 -6.53
CA SER A 36 29.12 -10.80 -7.27
C SER A 36 29.08 -9.70 -8.35
N PRO A 37 28.24 -9.87 -9.40
CA PRO A 37 27.80 -8.73 -10.19
C PRO A 37 27.18 -7.64 -9.29
N LEU A 38 27.02 -6.46 -9.88
CA LEU A 38 26.32 -5.35 -9.26
C LEU A 38 24.84 -5.45 -9.61
N PHE A 39 23.98 -5.40 -8.60
CA PHE A 39 22.54 -5.61 -8.70
C PHE A 39 21.77 -4.38 -8.22
N ASN A 40 20.59 -4.18 -8.81
CA ASN A 40 19.60 -3.22 -8.34
C ASN A 40 18.32 -3.99 -8.06
N GLY A 41 17.61 -3.58 -7.01
CA GLY A 41 16.25 -4.03 -6.75
C GLY A 41 15.32 -3.70 -7.90
N ASP A 42 14.23 -4.46 -7.98
CA ASP A 42 13.14 -4.23 -8.92
C ASP A 42 11.92 -3.68 -8.16
N PRO A 43 11.69 -2.35 -8.18
CA PRO A 43 10.54 -1.74 -7.49
C PRO A 43 9.18 -2.26 -7.94
N SER A 44 9.10 -2.92 -9.11
CA SER A 44 7.88 -3.53 -9.63
C SER A 44 7.61 -4.94 -9.09
N SER A 45 8.57 -5.53 -8.37
CA SER A 45 8.42 -6.83 -7.73
C SER A 45 7.35 -6.80 -6.64
N MET A 46 6.48 -7.81 -6.65
CA MET A 46 5.52 -8.06 -5.56
C MET A 46 6.21 -8.62 -4.30
N GLU A 47 7.41 -9.18 -4.43
CA GLU A 47 8.23 -9.66 -3.32
C GLU A 47 9.27 -8.61 -2.93
N ASP A 48 9.42 -8.36 -1.63
CA ASP A 48 10.33 -7.34 -1.10
C ASP A 48 11.81 -7.69 -1.34
N TYR A 49 12.14 -8.98 -1.38
CA TYR A 49 13.51 -9.47 -1.58
C TYR A 49 13.58 -10.47 -2.72
N SER A 50 14.70 -10.46 -3.45
CA SER A 50 15.01 -11.46 -4.47
C SER A 50 16.41 -12.01 -4.29
N VAL A 51 16.58 -13.34 -4.40
CA VAL A 51 17.91 -13.97 -4.45
C VAL A 51 18.51 -13.71 -5.83
N VAL A 52 19.50 -12.82 -5.90
CA VAL A 52 20.12 -12.39 -7.16
C VAL A 52 21.46 -13.06 -7.44
N TYR A 53 22.09 -13.60 -6.40
CA TYR A 53 23.37 -14.29 -6.48
C TYR A 53 23.45 -15.39 -5.43
N SER A 54 24.02 -16.52 -5.81
CA SER A 54 24.17 -17.70 -4.96
C SER A 54 25.48 -18.37 -5.30
N VAL A 55 26.26 -18.74 -4.29
CA VAL A 55 27.54 -19.43 -4.46
C VAL A 55 27.77 -20.43 -3.33
N GLU A 56 28.17 -21.65 -3.69
CA GLU A 56 28.66 -22.66 -2.75
C GLU A 56 30.17 -22.51 -2.59
N ILE A 57 30.64 -22.48 -1.35
CA ILE A 57 32.04 -22.31 -0.99
C ILE A 57 32.41 -23.30 0.11
N GLY A 58 33.56 -23.97 -0.05
CA GLY A 58 33.98 -24.98 0.90
C GLY A 58 35.43 -25.42 0.73
N GLU A 59 35.87 -26.26 1.67
CA GLU A 59 37.14 -26.98 1.62
C GLU A 59 36.92 -28.39 2.16
N SER A 60 37.05 -29.38 1.28
CA SER A 60 36.80 -30.80 1.60
C SER A 60 37.45 -31.24 2.90
N GLU A 61 36.70 -31.96 3.73
CA GLU A 61 37.15 -32.51 5.02
C GLU A 61 37.40 -31.48 6.14
N ALA A 62 37.17 -30.19 5.89
CA ALA A 62 37.22 -29.17 6.93
C ALA A 62 36.18 -29.45 8.04
N PRO A 63 36.56 -29.37 9.32
CA PRO A 63 35.63 -29.55 10.43
C PRO A 63 34.70 -28.34 10.60
N PHE A 64 35.16 -27.15 10.25
CA PHE A 64 34.40 -25.89 10.32
C PHE A 64 34.96 -24.84 9.37
N LEU A 65 34.15 -23.83 9.07
CA LEU A 65 34.45 -22.72 8.17
C LEU A 65 34.00 -21.37 8.75
N ARG A 66 34.68 -20.28 8.37
CA ARG A 66 34.25 -18.90 8.65
C ARG A 66 34.56 -17.97 7.47
N LEU A 67 33.62 -17.12 7.11
CA LEU A 67 33.72 -16.22 5.95
C LEU A 67 34.24 -14.84 6.34
N TYR A 68 35.06 -14.28 5.46
CA TYR A 68 35.57 -12.91 5.55
C TYR A 68 35.15 -12.17 4.29
N PHE A 69 34.39 -11.12 4.49
CA PHE A 69 33.86 -10.27 3.44
C PHE A 69 34.84 -9.13 3.12
N GLY A 70 34.94 -8.79 1.84
CA GLY A 70 35.69 -7.64 1.38
C GLY A 70 34.85 -6.35 1.45
N ASN A 71 35.29 -5.32 0.72
CA ASN A 71 34.49 -4.10 0.57
C ASN A 71 33.24 -4.39 -0.27
N LEU A 72 32.07 -4.39 0.36
CA LEU A 72 30.79 -4.74 -0.25
C LEU A 72 29.74 -3.66 0.01
N ASN A 73 28.64 -3.69 -0.73
CA ASN A 73 27.50 -2.79 -0.55
C ASN A 73 26.22 -3.62 -0.47
N LEU A 74 25.49 -3.54 0.65
CA LEU A 74 24.18 -4.17 0.84
C LEU A 74 23.04 -3.15 0.90
N GLY A 75 23.28 -1.86 0.63
CA GLY A 75 22.21 -0.88 0.73
C GLY A 75 21.60 -0.82 2.13
N ASN A 76 20.31 -0.50 2.22
CA ASN A 76 19.63 -0.32 3.49
C ASN A 76 19.05 -1.62 4.04
N GLU A 77 18.42 -2.41 3.17
CA GLU A 77 17.58 -3.56 3.57
C GLU A 77 18.14 -4.89 3.05
N SER A 78 18.95 -4.89 1.98
CA SER A 78 19.51 -6.10 1.40
C SER A 78 20.43 -6.80 2.38
N TYR A 79 20.53 -8.12 2.26
CA TYR A 79 21.29 -8.92 3.19
C TYR A 79 21.95 -10.12 2.49
N VAL A 80 22.99 -10.64 3.14
CA VAL A 80 23.59 -11.92 2.79
C VAL A 80 23.09 -12.99 3.74
N LYS A 81 22.74 -14.15 3.19
CA LYS A 81 22.36 -15.35 3.94
C LYS A 81 23.43 -16.40 3.75
N ILE A 82 23.92 -16.95 4.84
CA ILE A 82 24.97 -17.96 4.87
C ILE A 82 24.37 -19.20 5.52
N THR A 83 24.35 -20.31 4.79
CA THR A 83 23.78 -21.57 5.26
C THR A 83 24.87 -22.63 5.29
N SER A 84 25.10 -23.27 6.44
CA SER A 84 25.92 -24.49 6.48
C SER A 84 25.16 -25.65 5.84
N LEU A 85 25.78 -26.32 4.87
CA LEU A 85 25.17 -27.50 4.24
C LEU A 85 25.34 -28.77 5.08
N TYR A 86 26.07 -28.69 6.20
CA TYR A 86 26.28 -29.80 7.12
C TYR A 86 25.13 -29.97 8.11
N ASP A 87 24.77 -28.89 8.81
CA ASP A 87 23.78 -28.89 9.90
C ASP A 87 22.58 -27.95 9.65
N ASN A 88 22.54 -27.24 8.52
CA ASN A 88 21.52 -26.24 8.15
C ASN A 88 21.46 -25.03 9.08
N VAL A 89 22.54 -24.72 9.82
CA VAL A 89 22.65 -23.46 10.55
C VAL A 89 22.69 -22.30 9.55
N VAL A 90 21.89 -21.27 9.81
CA VAL A 90 21.73 -20.09 8.95
C VAL A 90 22.14 -18.84 9.72
N GLN A 91 22.95 -17.99 9.11
CA GLN A 91 23.21 -16.62 9.57
C GLN A 91 22.80 -15.64 8.48
N GLU A 92 22.15 -14.54 8.88
CA GLU A 92 21.81 -13.44 7.99
C GLU A 92 22.54 -12.17 8.43
N HIS A 93 23.03 -11.40 7.47
CA HIS A 93 23.72 -10.14 7.71
C HIS A 93 23.26 -9.07 6.72
N ASN A 94 22.71 -7.99 7.26
CA ASN A 94 22.54 -6.71 6.56
C ASN A 94 23.79 -5.83 6.72
N SER A 95 23.78 -4.62 6.16
CA SER A 95 24.96 -3.73 6.21
C SER A 95 25.39 -3.36 7.64
N GLU A 96 24.44 -3.21 8.56
CA GLU A 96 24.71 -2.79 9.95
C GLU A 96 25.33 -3.92 10.77
N THR A 97 24.70 -5.09 10.72
CA THR A 97 25.19 -6.28 11.45
C THR A 97 26.53 -6.74 10.89
N LEU A 98 26.77 -6.66 9.57
CA LEU A 98 28.06 -7.02 8.99
C LEU A 98 29.19 -6.07 9.43
N THR A 99 28.87 -4.78 9.57
CA THR A 99 29.82 -3.78 10.09
C THR A 99 30.20 -4.08 11.54
N SER A 100 29.20 -4.35 12.38
CA SER A 100 29.40 -4.75 13.78
C SER A 100 30.21 -6.04 13.89
N TRP A 101 29.97 -6.98 12.97
CA TRP A 101 30.70 -8.24 12.84
C TRP A 101 32.03 -8.12 12.08
N ARG A 102 32.48 -6.89 11.84
CA ARG A 102 33.77 -6.54 11.21
C ARG A 102 33.99 -7.29 9.90
N ASN A 103 32.94 -7.40 9.10
CA ASN A 103 32.92 -8.10 7.82
C ASN A 103 33.27 -9.60 7.95
N THR A 104 32.82 -10.26 9.00
CA THR A 104 33.01 -11.71 9.19
C THR A 104 31.72 -12.42 9.57
N SER A 105 31.63 -13.72 9.29
CA SER A 105 30.54 -14.57 9.76
C SER A 105 30.85 -15.20 11.13
N ILE A 106 29.90 -15.95 11.68
CA ILE A 106 30.16 -16.96 12.73
C ILE A 106 31.07 -18.09 12.23
N PHE A 107 31.49 -18.97 13.15
CA PHE A 107 32.03 -20.27 12.80
C PHE A 107 30.91 -21.26 12.53
N PHE A 108 30.91 -21.85 11.34
CA PHE A 108 29.96 -22.89 10.92
C PHE A 108 30.63 -24.26 10.96
N ASN A 109 29.97 -25.27 11.51
CA ASN A 109 30.46 -26.64 11.39
C ASN A 109 30.26 -27.17 9.96
N GLY A 110 31.16 -28.04 9.51
CA GLY A 110 31.12 -28.66 8.18
C GLY A 110 32.11 -28.06 7.19
N ASP A 111 32.18 -28.67 6.01
CA ASP A 111 33.14 -28.36 4.95
C ASP A 111 32.58 -27.53 3.78
N GLU A 112 31.30 -27.14 3.84
CA GLU A 112 30.63 -26.41 2.75
C GLU A 112 29.55 -25.44 3.26
N LEU A 113 29.54 -24.22 2.69
CA LEU A 113 28.59 -23.15 2.94
C LEU A 113 27.91 -22.73 1.64
N LEU A 114 26.61 -22.46 1.70
CA LEU A 114 25.86 -21.76 0.67
C LEU A 114 25.72 -20.29 1.06
N VAL A 115 26.20 -19.38 0.21
CA VAL A 115 26.10 -17.94 0.40
C VAL A 115 25.18 -17.35 -0.66
N GLU A 116 24.10 -16.71 -0.20
CA GLU A 116 23.07 -16.11 -1.04
C GLU A 116 22.99 -14.60 -0.77
N LEU A 117 22.87 -13.81 -1.83
CA LEU A 117 22.65 -12.37 -1.76
C LEU A 117 21.18 -12.08 -2.07
N PHE A 118 20.48 -11.55 -1.07
CA PHE A 118 19.09 -11.11 -1.15
C PHE A 118 19.08 -9.60 -1.36
N VAL A 119 18.58 -9.16 -2.51
CA VAL A 119 18.44 -7.72 -2.84
C VAL A 119 17.02 -7.28 -2.56
N HIS A 120 16.89 -6.24 -1.73
CA HIS A 120 15.62 -5.57 -1.49
C HIS A 120 15.21 -4.76 -2.73
N LYS A 121 13.91 -4.72 -3.03
CA LYS A 121 13.36 -4.11 -4.25
C LYS A 121 13.69 -2.63 -4.46
N TYR A 122 14.05 -1.91 -3.40
CA TYR A 122 14.43 -0.49 -3.48
C TYR A 122 15.93 -0.21 -3.36
N ASP A 123 16.74 -1.22 -3.04
CA ASP A 123 18.17 -1.04 -2.88
C ASP A 123 18.89 -1.04 -4.24
N THR A 124 19.92 -0.21 -4.38
CA THR A 124 20.69 -0.11 -5.63
C THR A 124 22.18 -0.24 -5.41
N ASN A 125 22.89 -0.61 -6.47
CA ASN A 125 24.33 -0.83 -6.46
C ASN A 125 24.81 -1.91 -5.49
N ILE A 126 24.00 -2.95 -5.29
CA ILE A 126 24.25 -4.03 -4.36
C ILE A 126 25.29 -4.99 -4.93
N GLN A 127 26.33 -5.26 -4.16
CA GLN A 127 27.42 -6.13 -4.55
C GLN A 127 28.01 -6.79 -3.31
N MET A 128 28.11 -8.11 -3.33
CA MET A 128 28.79 -8.90 -2.32
C MET A 128 30.24 -9.19 -2.75
N VAL A 129 31.17 -9.13 -1.79
CA VAL A 129 32.56 -9.52 -1.98
C VAL A 129 32.97 -10.48 -0.88
N LEU A 130 33.40 -11.70 -1.24
CA LEU A 130 34.02 -12.67 -0.34
C LEU A 130 35.53 -12.65 -0.57
N GLU A 131 36.28 -12.21 0.44
CA GLU A 131 37.73 -12.05 0.34
C GLU A 131 38.45 -13.35 0.72
N LYS A 132 38.13 -13.90 1.90
CA LYS A 132 38.82 -15.07 2.47
C LYS A 132 37.86 -16.05 3.11
N LEU A 133 38.30 -17.29 3.19
CA LEU A 133 37.70 -18.37 3.95
C LEU A 133 38.71 -18.82 5.00
N LEU A 134 38.32 -18.81 6.27
CA LEU A 134 39.03 -19.51 7.32
C LEU A 134 38.57 -20.97 7.31
N VAL A 135 39.55 -21.88 7.23
CA VAL A 135 39.33 -23.32 7.18
C VAL A 135 39.91 -23.93 8.45
N GLY A 136 39.07 -24.61 9.22
CA GLY A 136 39.50 -25.34 10.41
C GLY A 136 40.44 -26.50 10.05
N ASP A 137 41.46 -26.72 10.87
CA ASP A 137 42.32 -27.88 10.75
C ASP A 137 41.89 -28.97 11.74
N ARG A 138 41.84 -30.22 11.29
CA ARG A 138 41.73 -31.36 12.22
C ARG A 138 43.01 -31.47 13.04
N LEU A 139 42.87 -31.81 14.32
CA LEU A 139 44.01 -32.07 15.19
C LEU A 139 44.68 -33.41 14.81
N SER A 140 45.54 -33.40 13.78
CA SER A 140 46.41 -34.53 13.43
C SER A 140 47.84 -34.28 13.89
N ASP A 141 48.22 -34.84 15.04
CA ASP A 141 49.58 -34.94 15.60
C ASP A 141 50.43 -33.65 15.69
N GLN A 142 49.84 -32.46 15.56
CA GLN A 142 50.48 -31.20 15.95
C GLN A 142 49.64 -30.54 17.01
N SER A 143 50.06 -30.66 18.26
CA SER A 143 49.55 -29.92 19.40
C SER A 143 50.56 -28.85 19.77
N ALA A 144 50.07 -27.67 20.15
CA ALA A 144 50.86 -26.75 20.96
C ALA A 144 51.34 -27.50 22.22
N GLN A 145 52.60 -27.31 22.62
CA GLN A 145 53.12 -27.90 23.85
C GLN A 145 52.51 -27.19 25.06
N LEU A 146 51.33 -27.66 25.48
CA LEU A 146 50.65 -27.20 26.70
C LEU A 146 51.29 -27.87 27.92
N SER A 147 51.48 -27.10 28.98
CA SER A 147 51.95 -27.61 30.26
C SER A 147 50.80 -28.25 31.03
N ARG A 148 51.02 -29.47 31.54
CA ARG A 148 50.06 -30.15 32.42
C ARG A 148 49.87 -29.35 33.72
N THR A 149 48.62 -29.05 34.05
CA THR A 149 48.24 -28.17 35.19
C THR A 149 47.14 -28.77 36.09
N ILE A 150 46.92 -30.07 35.96
CA ILE A 150 46.06 -30.89 36.83
C ILE A 150 46.72 -31.09 38.21
N CYS A 151 45.98 -30.85 39.29
CA CYS A 151 46.36 -30.91 40.70
C CYS A 151 46.28 -32.31 41.33
N GLY A 152 46.46 -33.37 40.56
CA GLY A 152 46.43 -34.73 41.08
C GLY A 152 46.12 -35.72 39.98
N GLU A 153 45.11 -36.56 40.21
CA GLU A 153 44.34 -37.16 39.12
C GLU A 153 43.39 -36.09 38.56
N ASP A 154 42.87 -36.29 37.36
CA ASP A 154 41.90 -35.36 36.76
C ASP A 154 40.50 -35.63 37.32
N ASP A 155 40.01 -34.74 38.18
CA ASP A 155 38.71 -34.83 38.86
C ASP A 155 37.65 -33.93 38.20
N ARG A 156 37.97 -33.27 37.08
CA ARG A 156 37.03 -32.44 36.31
C ARG A 156 35.87 -33.27 35.78
N VAL A 157 34.68 -32.65 35.77
CA VAL A 157 33.46 -33.23 35.20
C VAL A 157 32.80 -32.25 34.23
N SER A 158 31.96 -32.73 33.32
CA SER A 158 31.19 -31.88 32.41
C SER A 158 30.21 -30.96 33.16
N SER A 159 30.00 -29.76 32.63
CA SER A 159 29.15 -28.69 33.17
C SER A 159 28.28 -28.05 32.07
N ASP A 160 27.20 -27.39 32.45
CA ASP A 160 26.23 -26.69 31.59
C ASP A 160 25.79 -25.33 32.18
N ASP A 161 26.71 -24.63 32.83
CA ASP A 161 26.50 -23.30 33.39
C ASP A 161 26.40 -22.26 32.25
N ASN A 162 25.18 -21.79 32.01
CA ASN A 162 24.85 -20.84 30.93
C ASN A 162 25.61 -19.51 31.03
N ALA A 163 26.15 -19.15 32.19
CA ALA A 163 26.91 -17.91 32.36
C ALA A 163 28.36 -18.02 31.83
N VAL A 164 28.85 -19.21 31.50
CA VAL A 164 30.24 -19.46 31.10
C VAL A 164 30.32 -19.82 29.62
N ALA A 165 31.24 -19.16 28.90
CA ALA A 165 31.45 -19.29 27.47
C ALA A 165 32.89 -19.65 27.09
N ARG A 166 33.05 -20.22 25.90
CA ARG A 166 34.34 -20.45 25.25
C ARG A 166 34.73 -19.26 24.38
N MET A 167 35.99 -18.87 24.40
CA MET A 167 36.54 -17.80 23.57
C MET A 167 37.48 -18.39 22.51
N VAL A 168 37.19 -18.15 21.23
CA VAL A 168 37.91 -18.71 20.06
C VAL A 168 38.23 -17.61 19.04
N PRO A 169 39.36 -17.67 18.31
CA PRO A 169 40.26 -18.82 18.19
C PRO A 169 41.32 -18.95 19.28
N VAL A 170 41.52 -17.98 20.18
CA VAL A 170 42.61 -18.05 21.19
C VAL A 170 42.54 -19.31 22.06
N GLY A 171 41.33 -19.85 22.29
CA GLY A 171 41.12 -20.99 23.17
C GLY A 171 41.26 -20.57 24.62
N CYS A 172 40.27 -19.80 25.09
CA CYS A 172 40.13 -19.34 26.46
C CYS A 172 38.68 -19.53 26.94
N THR A 173 38.42 -19.12 28.17
CA THR A 173 37.11 -19.06 28.82
C THR A 173 36.71 -17.60 29.07
N ALA A 174 35.43 -17.28 28.90
CA ALA A 174 34.82 -16.01 29.29
C ALA A 174 33.53 -16.28 30.07
N TRP A 175 32.97 -15.27 30.74
CA TRP A 175 31.74 -15.43 31.51
C TRP A 175 31.01 -14.11 31.72
N ILE A 176 29.69 -14.19 31.97
CA ILE A 176 28.79 -13.05 32.12
C ILE A 176 28.79 -12.55 33.56
N ALA A 177 29.08 -11.27 33.77
CA ALA A 177 28.89 -10.57 35.04
C ALA A 177 27.42 -10.13 35.19
N HIS A 178 26.99 -9.90 36.44
CA HIS A 178 25.63 -9.43 36.75
C HIS A 178 25.23 -8.08 36.12
N ASN A 179 26.13 -7.40 35.44
CA ASN A 179 25.87 -6.17 34.70
C ASN A 179 26.08 -6.38 33.19
N GLY A 180 25.95 -7.61 32.70
CA GLY A 180 26.00 -7.96 31.28
C GLY A 180 27.35 -7.83 30.58
N LEU A 181 28.36 -7.23 31.22
CA LEU A 181 29.73 -7.26 30.73
C LEU A 181 30.30 -8.68 30.83
N LEU A 182 31.22 -9.01 29.92
CA LEU A 182 31.94 -10.27 29.94
C LEU A 182 33.32 -10.09 30.55
N ILE A 183 33.76 -11.15 31.23
CA ILE A 183 35.05 -11.18 31.91
C ILE A 183 35.87 -12.36 31.37
N SER A 184 37.16 -12.12 31.12
CA SER A 184 38.15 -13.16 30.78
C SER A 184 39.54 -12.76 31.32
N ALA A 185 40.57 -13.52 30.98
CA ALA A 185 41.96 -13.15 31.26
C ALA A 185 42.45 -12.13 30.23
N GLY A 186 43.28 -11.18 30.66
CA GLY A 186 43.84 -10.14 29.81
C GLY A 186 44.73 -10.69 28.70
N HIS A 187 45.48 -11.77 28.96
CA HIS A 187 46.32 -12.39 27.94
C HIS A 187 45.53 -13.04 26.79
N CYS A 188 44.29 -13.48 27.05
CA CYS A 188 43.41 -14.04 26.01
C CYS A 188 43.10 -13.03 24.89
N HIS A 189 43.34 -11.74 25.15
CA HIS A 189 43.25 -10.69 24.14
C HIS A 189 44.61 -10.30 23.53
N TYR A 190 45.72 -10.51 24.23
CA TYR A 190 47.04 -9.97 23.83
C TYR A 190 47.78 -10.82 22.77
N PHE A 191 47.57 -12.15 22.75
CA PHE A 191 48.36 -13.06 21.92
C PHE A 191 47.94 -13.18 20.44
N SER A 192 46.71 -12.81 20.08
CA SER A 192 46.16 -13.04 18.74
C SER A 192 46.78 -12.16 17.63
N GLY A 193 47.54 -11.11 17.98
CA GLY A 193 48.26 -10.26 17.01
C GLY A 193 47.38 -9.46 16.03
N ASN A 194 46.07 -9.74 15.98
CA ASN A 194 45.06 -9.05 15.21
C ASN A 194 43.77 -8.98 16.06
N PHE A 195 43.45 -7.77 16.49
CA PHE A 195 42.65 -7.44 17.67
C PHE A 195 41.12 -7.63 17.53
N SER A 196 40.63 -8.27 16.45
CA SER A 196 39.25 -8.07 15.98
C SER A 196 38.42 -9.33 15.71
N GLU A 197 38.94 -10.52 15.97
CA GLU A 197 38.38 -11.77 15.41
C GLU A 197 37.87 -12.77 16.45
N GLU A 198 37.98 -12.48 17.75
CA GLU A 198 37.54 -13.39 18.82
C GLU A 198 36.01 -13.48 18.91
N ILE A 199 35.52 -14.72 18.97
CA ILE A 199 34.12 -15.08 19.13
C ILE A 199 33.92 -15.74 20.50
N ILE A 200 32.93 -15.26 21.23
CA ILE A 200 32.41 -15.84 22.46
C ILE A 200 31.30 -16.82 22.11
N GLN A 201 31.41 -18.04 22.62
CA GLN A 201 30.55 -19.17 22.27
C GLN A 201 29.93 -19.77 23.54
N PHE A 202 28.61 -19.69 23.65
CA PHE A 202 27.82 -20.34 24.70
C PHE A 202 27.29 -21.68 24.20
N ASN A 203 26.72 -22.51 25.09
CA ASN A 203 26.05 -23.77 24.71
C ASN A 203 26.88 -24.68 23.78
N VAL A 204 28.19 -24.71 24.02
CA VAL A 204 29.20 -25.34 23.15
C VAL A 204 29.00 -26.87 23.10
N PRO A 205 28.90 -27.47 21.89
CA PRO A 205 28.76 -28.92 21.74
C PRO A 205 30.06 -29.67 22.05
N SER A 206 29.95 -30.99 22.23
CA SER A 206 31.12 -31.86 22.41
C SER A 206 32.11 -31.74 21.24
N SER A 207 33.40 -31.83 21.52
CA SER A 207 34.43 -31.91 20.47
C SER A 207 34.38 -33.26 19.75
N LEU A 208 35.03 -33.36 18.59
CA LEU A 208 35.23 -34.63 17.89
C LEU A 208 36.13 -35.56 18.73
N GLY A 209 36.15 -36.86 18.40
CA GLY A 209 36.89 -37.88 19.15
C GLY A 209 38.42 -37.70 19.22
N ASP A 210 38.98 -36.78 18.43
CA ASP A 210 40.40 -36.37 18.45
C ASP A 210 40.62 -35.03 19.18
N GLY A 211 39.57 -34.45 19.77
CA GLY A 211 39.56 -33.15 20.43
C GLY A 211 39.44 -31.95 19.50
N THR A 212 39.19 -32.16 18.20
CA THR A 212 38.87 -31.05 17.28
C THR A 212 37.55 -30.40 17.69
N ILE A 213 37.55 -29.09 17.90
CA ILE A 213 36.37 -28.38 18.41
C ILE A 213 35.21 -28.39 17.42
N GLN A 214 34.00 -28.36 17.97
CA GLN A 214 32.76 -28.04 17.24
C GLN A 214 32.17 -26.75 17.80
N HIS A 215 31.45 -25.99 16.98
CA HIS A 215 30.89 -24.69 17.33
C HIS A 215 29.38 -24.78 17.60
N PRO A 216 28.83 -23.93 18.50
CA PRO A 216 27.40 -23.89 18.76
C PRO A 216 26.62 -23.23 17.60
N GLY A 217 25.30 -23.22 17.71
CA GLY A 217 24.42 -22.59 16.72
C GLY A 217 24.59 -21.08 16.63
N VAL A 218 23.86 -20.46 15.71
CA VAL A 218 23.98 -19.01 15.42
C VAL A 218 23.60 -18.13 16.62
N ASP A 219 22.63 -18.54 17.43
CA ASP A 219 22.11 -17.77 18.56
C ASP A 219 23.10 -17.65 19.73
N ASP A 220 24.14 -18.49 19.76
CA ASP A 220 25.08 -18.64 20.87
C ASP A 220 26.49 -18.14 20.57
N GLN A 221 26.68 -17.46 19.44
CA GLN A 221 27.97 -16.89 19.03
C GLN A 221 27.92 -15.37 19.01
N TYR A 222 28.94 -14.74 19.60
CA TYR A 222 29.02 -13.29 19.75
C TYR A 222 30.43 -12.80 19.43
N ILE A 223 30.55 -11.72 18.66
CA ILE A 223 31.84 -11.10 18.40
C ILE A 223 32.16 -10.08 19.50
N ILE A 224 33.43 -10.02 19.91
CA ILE A 224 33.89 -9.01 20.87
C ILE A 224 33.68 -7.59 20.33
N GLY A 225 33.04 -6.75 21.16
CA GLY A 225 32.69 -5.37 20.86
C GLY A 225 33.88 -4.42 20.93
N ASP A 226 33.57 -3.14 21.14
CA ASP A 226 34.57 -2.12 21.44
C ASP A 226 34.97 -2.25 22.92
N TYR A 227 36.16 -2.81 23.15
CA TYR A 227 36.67 -3.00 24.51
C TYR A 227 37.04 -1.67 25.14
N GLU A 228 36.68 -1.48 26.41
CA GLU A 228 37.06 -0.27 27.15
C GLU A 228 38.26 -0.52 28.06
N HIS A 229 38.39 -1.73 28.64
CA HIS A 229 39.33 -1.97 29.72
C HIS A 229 39.95 -3.37 29.71
N HIS A 230 41.22 -3.45 29.36
CA HIS A 230 42.05 -4.63 29.57
C HIS A 230 43.27 -4.25 30.42
N ASN A 231 43.75 -5.18 31.22
CA ASN A 231 45.04 -5.02 31.87
C ASN A 231 45.81 -6.32 31.76
N TYR A 232 46.94 -6.26 31.06
CA TYR A 232 47.88 -7.36 30.95
C TYR A 232 49.27 -6.80 30.64
N VAL A 233 50.28 -7.29 31.36
CA VAL A 233 51.68 -6.95 31.11
C VAL A 233 52.45 -8.26 30.98
N TYR A 234 52.94 -8.52 29.76
CA TYR A 234 53.67 -9.75 29.44
C TYR A 234 54.88 -9.94 30.36
N GLY A 235 54.92 -11.07 31.08
CA GLY A 235 56.02 -11.46 31.96
C GLY A 235 55.95 -10.96 33.41
N GLU A 236 54.85 -10.30 33.81
CA GLU A 236 54.59 -9.93 35.21
C GLU A 236 53.88 -11.07 35.98
N PRO A 237 53.96 -11.11 37.33
CA PRO A 237 53.37 -12.19 38.11
C PRO A 237 51.83 -12.15 38.13
N PRO A 238 51.16 -13.29 38.41
CA PRO A 238 49.70 -13.37 38.47
C PRO A 238 49.09 -12.34 39.41
N GLY A 239 47.93 -11.77 39.06
CA GLY A 239 47.20 -10.77 39.86
C GLY A 239 46.91 -9.43 39.16
N ILE A 240 47.33 -9.25 37.91
CA ILE A 240 47.00 -8.06 37.10
C ILE A 240 46.45 -8.45 35.73
N ASP A 241 46.14 -9.73 35.52
CA ASP A 241 45.77 -10.32 34.24
C ASP A 241 44.26 -10.52 34.21
N TRP A 242 43.56 -9.60 33.56
CA TRP A 242 42.10 -9.59 33.46
C TRP A 242 41.65 -8.77 32.26
N LEU A 243 40.46 -9.10 31.77
CA LEU A 243 39.78 -8.46 30.66
C LEU A 243 38.31 -8.25 31.03
N VAL A 244 37.83 -7.01 30.87
CA VAL A 244 36.40 -6.68 30.94
C VAL A 244 36.00 -6.09 29.59
N PHE A 245 34.94 -6.62 28.99
CA PHE A 245 34.57 -6.27 27.63
C PHE A 245 33.08 -6.45 27.38
N ASN A 246 32.57 -5.77 26.36
CA ASN A 246 31.24 -5.99 25.80
C ASN A 246 31.34 -6.83 24.51
N VAL A 247 30.18 -7.28 24.02
CA VAL A 247 30.04 -7.92 22.71
C VAL A 247 29.02 -7.15 21.89
N PHE A 248 29.06 -7.29 20.57
CA PHE A 248 27.95 -6.82 19.75
C PHE A 248 26.74 -7.75 19.90
N ASP A 249 25.54 -7.20 19.66
CA ASP A 249 24.30 -7.98 19.65
C ASP A 249 24.42 -9.14 18.66
N ASN A 250 23.78 -10.26 19.01
CA ASN A 250 23.68 -11.37 18.08
C ASN A 250 22.83 -10.93 16.86
N PRO A 251 23.31 -11.11 15.62
CA PRO A 251 22.65 -10.58 14.44
C PRO A 251 21.35 -11.31 14.09
N THR A 252 21.15 -12.51 14.65
CA THR A 252 19.95 -13.32 14.43
C THR A 252 18.90 -13.06 15.49
N THR A 253 19.29 -12.95 16.77
CA THR A 253 18.33 -12.75 17.87
C THR A 253 18.16 -11.30 18.31
N GLY A 254 19.12 -10.42 18.00
CA GLY A 254 19.18 -9.04 18.49
C GLY A 254 19.44 -8.92 20.00
N LEU A 255 19.82 -10.00 20.67
CA LEU A 255 20.02 -10.04 22.12
C LEU A 255 21.50 -9.99 22.50
N GLN A 256 21.80 -9.38 23.64
CA GLN A 256 23.07 -9.52 24.36
C GLN A 256 23.13 -10.84 25.15
N PRO A 257 24.33 -11.35 25.51
CA PRO A 257 24.48 -12.62 26.22
C PRO A 257 23.70 -12.71 27.54
N LEU A 258 23.63 -11.63 28.32
CA LEU A 258 22.88 -11.62 29.58
C LEU A 258 21.41 -12.01 29.36
N ASN A 259 20.76 -11.38 28.37
CA ASN A 259 19.36 -11.62 28.05
C ASN A 259 19.14 -12.98 27.36
N ALA A 260 20.09 -13.41 26.52
CA ALA A 260 19.98 -14.67 25.79
C ALA A 260 20.17 -15.89 26.70
N GLN A 261 21.12 -15.83 27.62
CA GLN A 261 21.48 -16.95 28.50
C GLN A 261 20.69 -16.96 29.82
N ASP A 262 20.10 -15.82 30.21
CA ASP A 262 19.39 -15.62 31.48
C ASP A 262 20.21 -16.11 32.69
N ALA A 263 21.52 -15.86 32.64
CA ALA A 263 22.49 -16.37 33.59
C ALA A 263 23.70 -15.43 33.72
N TYR A 264 24.18 -15.27 34.94
CA TYR A 264 25.33 -14.42 35.25
C TYR A 264 25.95 -14.80 36.61
N PHE A 265 27.16 -14.30 36.86
CA PHE A 265 27.77 -14.34 38.19
C PHE A 265 27.69 -12.99 38.90
N GLU A 266 27.21 -13.02 40.15
CA GLU A 266 27.45 -11.92 41.07
C GLU A 266 28.93 -11.86 41.45
N LEU A 267 29.46 -10.64 41.54
CA LEU A 267 30.86 -10.39 41.86
C LEU A 267 31.02 -10.15 43.37
N GLU A 268 32.05 -10.77 43.97
CA GLU A 268 32.35 -10.61 45.40
C GLU A 268 33.79 -10.10 45.60
N ARG A 269 33.91 -8.88 46.14
CA ARG A 269 35.19 -8.32 46.60
C ARG A 269 35.46 -8.74 48.04
N THR A 270 36.32 -9.72 48.26
CA THR A 270 36.63 -10.25 49.60
C THR A 270 38.11 -10.59 49.79
N ASP A 271 38.62 -10.34 51.00
CA ASP A 271 39.92 -10.79 51.48
C ASP A 271 39.80 -11.86 52.61
N ILE A 272 38.58 -12.32 52.89
CA ILE A 272 38.25 -13.24 53.99
C ILE A 272 37.88 -14.61 53.43
N PHE A 273 38.82 -15.54 53.54
CA PHE A 273 38.67 -16.95 53.17
C PHE A 273 38.83 -17.81 54.44
N ASP A 274 37.94 -18.79 54.65
CA ASP A 274 38.05 -19.71 55.78
C ASP A 274 39.17 -20.75 55.57
N ASP A 275 39.69 -21.34 56.64
CA ASP A 275 40.79 -22.34 56.59
C ASP A 275 40.46 -23.60 55.73
N ASN A 276 39.18 -23.82 55.39
CA ASN A 276 38.70 -24.91 54.53
C ASN A 276 37.80 -24.37 53.40
N GLU A 277 38.09 -23.17 52.89
CA GLU A 277 37.32 -22.59 51.79
C GLU A 277 37.42 -23.47 50.54
N VAL A 278 36.27 -23.70 49.89
CA VAL A 278 36.17 -24.47 48.65
C VAL A 278 36.03 -23.51 47.47
N ILE A 279 36.90 -23.69 46.48
CA ILE A 279 36.93 -22.92 45.23
C ILE A 279 36.49 -23.84 44.10
N ARG A 280 35.60 -23.34 43.26
CA ARG A 280 35.19 -23.99 42.02
C ARG A 280 35.69 -23.21 40.82
N ILE A 281 36.19 -23.93 39.83
CA ILE A 281 36.53 -23.39 38.52
C ILE A 281 35.59 -24.03 37.50
N THR A 282 35.02 -23.22 36.62
CA THR A 282 34.21 -23.70 35.49
C THR A 282 34.78 -23.08 34.21
N GLY A 283 35.13 -23.88 33.22
CA GLY A 283 35.76 -23.39 32.00
C GLY A 283 35.91 -24.43 30.91
N TYR A 284 36.72 -24.10 29.89
CA TYR A 284 36.84 -24.86 28.65
C TYR A 284 38.21 -25.48 28.45
N GLY A 285 38.80 -26.04 29.51
CA GLY A 285 40.09 -26.72 29.43
C GLY A 285 40.13 -27.85 28.39
N VAL A 286 41.31 -28.13 27.84
CA VAL A 286 41.53 -29.34 27.03
C VAL A 286 41.42 -30.58 27.91
N ASP A 287 41.03 -31.69 27.29
CA ASP A 287 40.82 -32.97 27.95
C ASP A 287 41.32 -34.13 27.07
N GLY A 288 41.61 -35.26 27.70
CA GLY A 288 42.13 -36.46 27.07
C GLY A 288 42.50 -37.54 28.09
N PRO A 289 42.98 -38.71 27.63
CA PRO A 289 43.41 -39.78 28.52
C PRO A 289 44.61 -39.40 29.39
N SER A 290 44.69 -40.02 30.58
CA SER A 290 45.88 -40.02 31.44
C SER A 290 47.15 -40.43 30.66
N PRO A 291 48.34 -39.90 31.03
CA PRO A 291 48.62 -39.14 32.26
C PRO A 291 48.63 -37.61 32.11
N ASP A 292 48.55 -37.11 30.88
CA ASP A 292 48.75 -35.70 30.56
C ASP A 292 47.46 -34.98 30.16
N TYR A 293 46.33 -35.69 30.01
CA TYR A 293 44.99 -35.10 29.90
C TYR A 293 44.90 -33.99 28.83
N GLY A 294 45.37 -34.31 27.62
CA GLY A 294 45.43 -33.37 26.49
C GLY A 294 46.62 -32.38 26.46
N SER A 295 47.51 -32.41 27.46
CA SER A 295 48.79 -31.65 27.49
C SER A 295 49.98 -32.44 26.93
N ASN A 296 51.14 -31.78 26.74
CA ASN A 296 52.42 -32.41 26.34
C ASN A 296 52.32 -33.35 25.13
N ASP A 297 51.54 -32.99 24.11
CA ASP A 297 51.29 -33.82 22.93
C ASP A 297 50.52 -35.14 23.20
N SER A 298 49.83 -35.22 24.34
CA SER A 298 48.86 -36.28 24.60
C SER A 298 47.64 -36.15 23.69
N PRO A 299 47.06 -37.27 23.23
CA PRO A 299 45.77 -37.25 22.56
C PRO A 299 44.73 -36.47 23.37
N ARG A 300 43.86 -35.77 22.66
CA ARG A 300 42.65 -35.15 23.20
C ARG A 300 41.44 -36.03 22.90
N ASP A 301 40.34 -35.78 23.59
CA ASP A 301 39.06 -36.48 23.37
C ASP A 301 37.87 -35.52 23.25
N GLU A 302 36.65 -36.08 23.26
CA GLU A 302 35.40 -35.35 23.05
C GLU A 302 35.10 -34.31 24.14
N GLY A 303 35.76 -34.41 25.31
CA GLY A 303 35.65 -33.44 26.41
C GLY A 303 36.52 -32.20 26.23
N SER A 304 37.46 -32.23 25.27
CA SER A 304 38.42 -31.15 25.07
C SER A 304 37.76 -29.85 24.63
N GLN A 305 38.01 -28.75 25.35
CA GLN A 305 37.38 -27.45 25.09
C GLN A 305 35.85 -27.50 25.04
N THR A 306 35.28 -28.36 25.88
CA THR A 306 33.86 -28.36 26.27
C THR A 306 33.76 -27.85 27.70
N GLN A 307 32.57 -27.48 28.17
CA GLN A 307 32.45 -26.89 29.49
C GLN A 307 32.66 -27.95 30.58
N GLN A 308 33.59 -27.67 31.48
CA GLN A 308 34.02 -28.53 32.57
C GLN A 308 34.04 -27.76 33.87
N THR A 309 33.85 -28.46 34.99
CA THR A 309 33.94 -27.87 36.32
C THR A 309 34.58 -28.82 37.32
N GLU A 310 35.24 -28.25 38.32
CA GLU A 310 35.75 -28.97 39.49
C GLU A 310 35.79 -28.02 40.68
N SER A 311 35.67 -28.59 41.88
CA SER A 311 35.87 -27.90 43.15
C SER A 311 37.03 -28.50 43.94
N GLY A 312 37.82 -27.63 44.55
CA GLY A 312 38.95 -28.03 45.38
C GLY A 312 39.31 -26.95 46.40
N ASP A 313 40.47 -27.11 47.05
CA ASP A 313 40.82 -26.31 48.21
C ASP A 313 41.37 -24.93 47.80
N PHE A 314 40.90 -23.87 48.46
CA PHE A 314 41.61 -22.60 48.50
C PHE A 314 43.02 -22.80 49.09
N TYR A 315 44.03 -22.16 48.49
CA TYR A 315 45.41 -22.29 48.94
C TYR A 315 45.94 -21.02 49.62
N SER A 316 45.86 -19.87 48.94
CA SER A 316 46.27 -18.58 49.53
C SER A 316 45.79 -17.38 48.72
N LEU A 317 45.67 -16.22 49.39
CA LEU A 317 45.45 -14.92 48.79
C LEU A 317 46.59 -13.99 49.19
N SER A 318 47.21 -13.31 48.23
CA SER A 318 48.28 -12.33 48.46
C SER A 318 48.10 -11.12 47.55
N GLY A 319 47.53 -10.04 48.09
CA GLY A 319 47.20 -8.85 47.31
C GLY A 319 46.16 -9.19 46.25
N THR A 320 46.50 -8.99 44.98
CA THR A 320 45.60 -9.29 43.85
C THR A 320 45.75 -10.70 43.30
N ARG A 321 46.60 -11.55 43.89
CA ARG A 321 46.84 -12.94 43.45
C ARG A 321 46.08 -13.94 44.32
N LEU A 322 45.26 -14.77 43.68
CA LEU A 322 44.50 -15.86 44.30
C LEU A 322 45.09 -17.20 43.86
N ASN A 323 45.34 -18.13 44.79
CA ASN A 323 45.89 -19.46 44.52
C ASN A 323 44.98 -20.54 45.10
N TYR A 324 44.84 -21.66 44.39
CA TYR A 324 43.95 -22.77 44.74
C TYR A 324 44.45 -24.10 44.16
N VAL A 325 43.95 -25.20 44.72
CA VAL A 325 44.24 -26.58 44.31
C VAL A 325 42.97 -27.15 43.69
N VAL A 326 42.75 -26.83 42.42
CA VAL A 326 41.63 -27.28 41.58
C VAL A 326 42.21 -27.56 40.21
N ASP A 327 41.85 -28.68 39.58
CA ASP A 327 42.40 -29.02 38.28
C ASP A 327 41.94 -28.05 37.20
N THR A 328 42.92 -27.58 36.44
CA THR A 328 42.71 -26.80 35.24
C THR A 328 43.62 -27.33 34.14
N GLN A 329 43.33 -26.98 32.90
CA GLN A 329 44.16 -27.29 31.75
C GLN A 329 44.14 -26.12 30.75
N GLY A 330 45.04 -26.11 29.77
CA GLY A 330 45.02 -25.13 28.67
C GLY A 330 43.60 -24.93 28.12
N ALA A 331 43.24 -23.69 27.82
CA ALA A 331 41.90 -23.10 27.61
C ALA A 331 41.04 -22.75 28.85
N ASN A 332 41.46 -23.05 30.08
CA ASN A 332 40.78 -22.52 31.27
C ASN A 332 41.11 -21.05 31.58
N SER A 333 42.10 -20.44 30.93
CA SER A 333 42.38 -19.01 31.10
C SER A 333 41.11 -18.15 30.93
N GLY A 334 40.84 -17.29 31.90
CA GLY A 334 39.65 -16.45 31.96
C GLY A 334 38.46 -17.05 32.74
N SER A 335 38.54 -18.32 33.17
CA SER A 335 37.46 -18.96 33.93
C SER A 335 37.11 -18.18 35.21
N PRO A 336 35.83 -18.12 35.61
CA PRO A 336 35.45 -17.59 36.90
C PRO A 336 36.04 -18.43 38.03
N ILE A 337 36.65 -17.75 39.00
CA ILE A 337 37.03 -18.36 40.28
C ILE A 337 35.86 -18.19 41.22
N ILE A 338 35.13 -19.27 41.48
CA ILE A 338 33.85 -19.24 42.17
C ILE A 338 34.05 -19.71 43.61
N ARG A 339 33.50 -18.97 44.56
CA ARG A 339 33.45 -19.37 45.96
C ARG A 339 32.23 -20.27 46.17
N GLU A 340 32.45 -21.54 46.50
CA GLU A 340 31.40 -22.56 46.42
C GLU A 340 30.24 -22.31 47.40
N ASN A 341 30.52 -21.72 48.57
CA ASN A 341 29.49 -21.45 49.58
C ASN A 341 28.56 -20.27 49.23
N SER A 342 29.02 -19.30 48.45
CA SER A 342 28.26 -18.11 48.06
C SER A 342 27.75 -18.18 46.63
N GLY A 343 28.38 -19.01 45.78
CA GLY A 343 28.11 -19.07 44.34
C GLY A 343 28.65 -17.86 43.58
N LYS A 344 29.38 -16.96 44.24
CA LYS A 344 29.87 -15.70 43.64
C LYS A 344 31.26 -15.85 43.06
N ALA A 345 31.54 -15.09 42.00
CA ALA A 345 32.88 -15.00 41.44
C ALA A 345 33.75 -14.08 42.31
N VAL A 346 34.92 -14.57 42.72
CA VAL A 346 35.93 -13.87 43.55
C VAL A 346 37.25 -13.63 42.81
N GLY A 347 37.34 -14.09 41.56
CA GLY A 347 38.49 -13.80 40.69
C GLY A 347 38.35 -14.39 39.29
N VAL A 348 39.41 -14.23 38.52
CA VAL A 348 39.58 -14.73 37.15
C VAL A 348 40.79 -15.67 37.13
N HIS A 349 40.62 -16.90 36.66
CA HIS A 349 41.70 -17.87 36.50
C HIS A 349 42.64 -17.43 35.37
N THR A 350 43.96 -17.51 35.56
CA THR A 350 44.94 -17.03 34.57
C THR A 350 46.10 -17.97 34.34
N ASP A 351 46.59 -18.62 35.41
CA ASP A 351 47.83 -19.39 35.34
C ASP A 351 47.68 -20.77 35.97
N GLY A 352 48.25 -21.75 35.29
CA GLY A 352 48.46 -23.07 35.82
C GLY A 352 49.81 -23.20 36.53
N GLY A 353 49.86 -24.12 37.49
CA GLY A 353 51.06 -24.41 38.28
C GLY A 353 51.02 -25.74 39.02
N CYS A 354 49.90 -26.46 38.94
CA CYS A 354 49.78 -27.81 39.49
C CYS A 354 50.53 -28.86 38.67
N THR A 355 51.10 -29.87 39.35
CA THR A 355 51.77 -31.02 38.74
C THR A 355 51.33 -32.30 39.43
N SER A 356 51.68 -33.47 38.89
CA SER A 356 51.38 -34.78 39.49
C SER A 356 52.04 -35.01 40.87
N THR A 357 52.90 -34.09 41.32
CA THR A 357 53.59 -34.14 42.61
C THR A 357 53.24 -32.98 43.55
N GLY A 358 52.24 -32.16 43.19
CA GLY A 358 51.81 -30.98 43.93
C GLY A 358 51.99 -29.67 43.16
N GLY A 359 51.61 -28.56 43.79
CA GLY A 359 51.56 -27.22 43.19
C GLY A 359 50.23 -26.54 43.53
N TYR A 360 49.96 -25.42 42.87
CA TYR A 360 48.66 -24.73 42.90
C TYR A 360 48.48 -23.96 41.59
N ASN A 361 47.23 -23.82 41.16
CA ASN A 361 46.83 -22.93 40.08
C ASN A 361 46.55 -21.54 40.64
N SER A 362 46.60 -20.51 39.79
CA SER A 362 46.56 -19.10 40.20
C SER A 362 45.64 -18.27 39.32
N GLY A 363 45.19 -17.13 39.85
CA GLY A 363 44.40 -16.16 39.13
C GLY A 363 44.46 -14.75 39.71
N THR A 364 43.78 -13.83 39.04
CA THR A 364 43.55 -12.46 39.50
C THR A 364 42.35 -12.42 40.43
N SER A 365 42.52 -11.97 41.67
CA SER A 365 41.41 -11.74 42.61
C SER A 365 40.66 -10.44 42.29
N LEU A 366 39.38 -10.38 42.62
CA LEU A 366 38.57 -9.15 42.53
C LEU A 366 38.91 -8.09 43.59
N LEU A 367 40.01 -8.22 44.34
CA LEU A 367 40.53 -7.11 45.16
C LEU A 367 41.21 -6.02 44.33
N ASN A 368 41.49 -6.29 43.05
CA ASN A 368 42.09 -5.35 42.11
C ASN A 368 41.17 -4.12 41.91
N GLU A 369 41.64 -2.92 42.26
CA GLU A 369 40.83 -1.69 42.16
C GLU A 369 40.50 -1.33 40.71
N ASN A 370 41.47 -1.45 39.80
CA ASN A 370 41.27 -1.13 38.39
C ASN A 370 40.24 -2.06 37.71
N PHE A 371 40.04 -3.28 38.24
CA PHE A 371 38.98 -4.17 37.77
C PHE A 371 37.59 -3.60 38.11
N TRP A 372 37.42 -3.00 39.29
CA TRP A 372 36.14 -2.38 39.68
C TRP A 372 35.87 -1.07 38.97
N ASP A 373 36.93 -0.32 38.62
CA ASP A 373 36.78 0.83 37.72
C ASP A 373 36.31 0.38 36.33
N ALA A 374 36.79 -0.78 35.86
CA ALA A 374 36.41 -1.35 34.57
C ALA A 374 35.01 -1.98 34.54
N ILE A 375 34.49 -2.47 35.66
CA ILE A 375 33.20 -3.15 35.69
C ILE A 375 32.02 -2.17 35.68
N GLY A 376 32.12 -0.96 36.26
CA GLY A 376 31.04 0.04 36.25
C GLY A 376 29.76 -0.42 36.97
N VAL A 377 29.59 -0.05 38.25
CA VAL A 377 28.49 -0.58 39.11
C VAL A 377 27.25 0.34 39.16
N GLU A 378 27.31 1.56 38.61
CA GLU A 378 26.15 2.47 38.49
C GLU A 378 26.17 3.12 37.11
N VAL A 379 25.13 2.88 36.32
CA VAL A 379 24.90 3.60 35.05
C VAL A 379 23.87 4.69 35.30
N THR A 380 24.17 5.88 34.83
CA THR A 380 23.24 7.02 34.88
C THR A 380 22.81 7.43 33.48
N ALA A 381 21.69 8.16 33.36
CA ALA A 381 21.31 8.87 32.16
C ALA A 381 21.33 10.37 32.42
N THR A 382 21.80 11.15 31.44
CA THR A 382 21.64 12.61 31.43
C THR A 382 20.67 13.01 30.35
N LEU A 383 19.59 13.67 30.76
CA LEU A 383 18.50 14.08 29.87
C LEU A 383 18.67 15.54 29.46
N THR A 384 18.86 15.83 28.16
CA THR A 384 19.01 17.22 27.70
C THR A 384 18.24 17.53 26.43
N ASN A 385 17.73 18.77 26.33
CA ASN A 385 17.29 19.39 25.09
C ASN A 385 18.41 20.31 24.61
N ARG A 386 18.83 20.20 23.35
CA ARG A 386 19.97 20.95 22.82
C ARG A 386 19.72 21.49 21.42
N ASN A 387 20.36 22.61 21.12
CA ASN A 387 20.41 23.14 19.76
C ASN A 387 21.37 22.29 18.91
N PHE A 388 20.91 21.78 17.78
CA PHE A 388 21.69 20.91 16.89
C PHE A 388 22.95 21.58 16.31
N GLU A 389 22.91 22.87 16.04
CA GLU A 389 24.02 23.59 15.38
C GLU A 389 25.05 24.13 16.36
N THR A 390 24.60 24.60 17.53
CA THR A 390 25.46 25.28 18.51
C THR A 390 25.81 24.42 19.71
N ASP A 391 25.13 23.29 19.90
CA ASP A 391 25.20 22.43 21.09
C ASP A 391 24.82 23.16 22.41
N GLU A 392 24.13 24.29 22.30
CA GLU A 392 23.62 25.04 23.46
C GLU A 392 22.44 24.30 24.10
N LEU A 393 22.43 24.24 25.43
CA LEU A 393 21.32 23.69 26.23
C LEU A 393 20.07 24.57 26.08
N LEU A 394 18.93 23.93 25.85
CA LEU A 394 17.61 24.55 25.75
C LEU A 394 16.81 24.27 27.04
N GLU A 395 16.14 25.30 27.56
CA GLU A 395 15.36 25.22 28.80
C GLU A 395 13.96 24.62 28.53
N ASP A 396 13.84 23.30 28.65
CA ASP A 396 12.56 22.61 28.58
C ASP A 396 12.64 21.20 29.18
N THR A 397 11.51 20.49 29.19
CA THR A 397 11.30 19.21 29.85
C THR A 397 11.36 18.05 28.85
N LEU A 398 11.97 16.93 29.26
CA LEU A 398 11.85 15.64 28.57
C LEU A 398 11.60 14.51 29.58
N ALA A 399 11.06 13.40 29.09
CA ALA A 399 10.75 12.22 29.89
C ALA A 399 11.60 11.03 29.48
N LEU A 400 12.02 10.24 30.46
CA LEU A 400 12.53 8.88 30.28
C LEU A 400 11.63 7.93 31.07
N LYS A 401 11.08 6.93 30.41
CA LYS A 401 10.19 5.94 31.02
C LYS A 401 10.78 4.55 30.88
N GLU A 402 10.80 3.83 31.99
CA GLU A 402 11.18 2.42 32.06
C GLU A 402 9.98 1.53 31.68
N LEU A 403 10.19 0.59 30.77
CA LEU A 403 9.11 -0.23 30.22
C LEU A 403 8.64 -1.33 31.19
N GLU A 404 9.56 -1.89 31.96
CA GLU A 404 9.32 -3.02 32.87
C GLU A 404 8.48 -2.60 34.07
N THR A 405 8.80 -1.44 34.66
CA THR A 405 8.12 -0.93 35.85
C THR A 405 7.01 0.07 35.49
N GLY A 406 7.07 0.66 34.29
CA GLY A 406 6.22 1.76 33.87
C GLY A 406 6.55 3.09 34.54
N THR A 407 7.66 3.17 35.29
CA THR A 407 8.10 4.38 35.98
C THR A 407 8.57 5.41 34.96
N GLU A 408 8.03 6.63 35.03
CA GLU A 408 8.41 7.75 34.16
C GLU A 408 9.09 8.83 35.01
N ILE A 409 10.25 9.26 34.56
CA ILE A 409 11.05 10.32 35.16
C ILE A 409 11.04 11.49 34.20
N ILE A 410 10.72 12.68 34.73
CA ILE A 410 10.52 13.90 33.96
C ILE A 410 11.53 14.91 34.47
N VAL A 411 12.42 15.37 33.58
CA VAL A 411 13.55 16.24 33.93
C VAL A 411 13.53 17.50 33.07
N ASN A 412 13.80 18.64 33.69
CA ASN A 412 14.12 19.87 32.96
C ASN A 412 15.59 19.81 32.54
N SER A 413 15.87 20.06 31.26
CA SER A 413 17.20 20.01 30.66
C SER A 413 18.27 20.87 31.36
N LEU A 414 17.88 21.92 32.12
CA LEU A 414 18.81 22.73 32.91
C LEU A 414 19.15 22.13 34.30
N ASP A 415 18.34 21.19 34.77
CA ASP A 415 18.62 20.47 35.99
C ASP A 415 19.67 19.41 35.63
N ASP A 416 20.93 19.66 36.01
CA ASP A 416 22.10 18.78 35.83
C ASP A 416 21.96 17.51 36.71
N GLU A 417 20.89 16.75 36.45
CA GLU A 417 20.45 15.57 37.20
C GLU A 417 20.86 14.30 36.43
N GLU A 418 21.74 13.51 37.05
CA GLU A 418 22.08 12.16 36.58
C GLU A 418 21.06 11.16 37.14
N ILE A 419 20.29 10.55 36.24
CA ILE A 419 19.20 9.64 36.59
C ILE A 419 19.76 8.22 36.68
N PRO A 420 19.64 7.51 37.80
CA PRO A 420 20.04 6.10 37.88
C PRO A 420 19.21 5.26 36.91
N ILE A 421 19.87 4.50 36.04
CA ILE A 421 19.22 3.60 35.08
C ILE A 421 19.83 2.20 35.20
N SER A 422 19.09 1.19 34.74
CA SER A 422 19.55 -0.19 34.64
C SER A 422 19.84 -0.53 33.20
N ILE A 423 20.97 -1.19 32.97
CA ILE A 423 21.29 -1.76 31.65
C ILE A 423 20.48 -3.02 31.33
N GLU A 424 19.79 -3.59 32.31
CA GLU A 424 18.93 -4.77 32.14
C GLU A 424 17.51 -4.41 31.66
N HIS A 425 17.19 -3.12 31.61
CA HIS A 425 15.85 -2.61 31.33
C HIS A 425 15.80 -1.86 30.00
N SER A 426 14.62 -1.84 29.39
CA SER A 426 14.34 -1.05 28.20
C SER A 426 13.60 0.24 28.55
N TYR A 427 13.91 1.31 27.84
CA TYR A 427 13.35 2.63 28.08
C TYR A 427 12.66 3.22 26.86
N THR A 428 11.84 4.24 27.09
CA THR A 428 11.31 5.13 26.05
C THR A 428 11.58 6.56 26.46
N ALA A 429 12.06 7.40 25.53
CA ALA A 429 12.23 8.83 25.77
C ALA A 429 11.25 9.65 24.92
N ARG A 430 10.82 10.80 25.43
CA ARG A 430 9.96 11.74 24.69
C ARG A 430 10.19 13.18 25.09
N THR A 431 10.01 14.10 24.17
CA THR A 431 9.95 15.54 24.50
C THR A 431 8.56 15.93 25.00
N PHE A 432 8.46 17.07 25.68
CA PHE A 432 7.16 17.67 26.06
C PHE A 432 6.71 18.78 25.10
N ASN A 433 7.64 19.35 24.34
CA ASN A 433 7.35 20.27 23.25
C ASN A 433 8.04 19.78 21.97
N TYR A 434 7.37 19.94 20.84
CA TYR A 434 7.95 19.68 19.52
C TYR A 434 8.66 20.92 18.95
N GLU A 435 8.51 22.08 19.61
CA GLU A 435 9.14 23.35 19.29
C GLU A 435 9.59 24.07 20.57
N ILE A 436 10.84 24.57 20.59
CA ILE A 436 11.46 25.32 21.70
C ILE A 436 12.23 26.50 21.10
N ASP A 437 11.92 27.72 21.50
CA ASP A 437 12.58 28.94 21.01
C ASP A 437 12.69 29.01 19.47
N GLU A 438 11.59 28.70 18.75
CA GLU A 438 11.50 28.64 17.28
C GLU A 438 12.31 27.47 16.63
N LEU A 439 12.95 26.62 17.43
CA LEU A 439 13.63 25.41 16.97
C LEU A 439 12.68 24.22 17.09
N HIS A 440 12.68 23.33 16.10
CA HIS A 440 11.83 22.14 16.07
C HIS A 440 12.63 20.88 16.39
N HIS A 441 11.98 19.90 17.03
CA HIS A 441 12.59 18.60 17.28
C HIS A 441 13.10 17.98 15.98
N HIS A 442 14.39 17.64 15.96
CA HIS A 442 15.09 17.18 14.79
C HIS A 442 15.48 15.70 14.93
N ASN A 443 16.21 15.33 15.99
CA ASN A 443 16.64 13.95 16.22
C ASN A 443 17.07 13.71 17.68
N TRP A 444 17.30 12.45 18.06
CA TRP A 444 17.89 12.07 19.36
C TRP A 444 19.39 11.76 19.27
N ASN A 445 20.19 12.16 20.28
CA ASN A 445 21.63 11.97 20.52
C ASN A 445 22.56 12.26 19.32
N THR A 446 22.51 11.37 18.35
CA THR A 446 23.20 11.37 17.06
C THR A 446 22.62 10.26 16.17
N ASN A 447 21.58 9.55 16.65
CA ASN A 447 21.01 8.35 16.05
C ASN A 447 19.78 8.67 15.18
N LYS A 448 19.49 7.72 14.29
CA LYS A 448 18.46 7.68 13.23
C LYS A 448 17.00 7.90 13.70
N SER A 449 16.75 8.25 14.97
CA SER A 449 15.40 8.49 15.49
C SER A 449 15.05 9.98 15.38
N TYR A 450 14.29 10.31 14.35
CA TYR A 450 13.69 11.63 14.10
C TYR A 450 12.29 11.78 14.71
N LEU A 451 11.78 10.69 15.27
CA LEU A 451 10.52 10.67 15.98
C LEU A 451 10.66 11.43 17.31
N ILE A 452 9.63 12.17 17.67
CA ILE A 452 9.49 12.85 18.97
C ILE A 452 9.53 11.84 20.14
N LYS A 453 9.20 10.57 19.87
CA LYS A 453 9.32 9.47 20.82
C LYS A 453 10.43 8.53 20.36
N TRP A 454 11.41 8.31 21.23
CA TRP A 454 12.42 7.27 21.04
C TRP A 454 11.98 6.02 21.81
N GLU A 455 11.48 5.04 21.07
CA GLU A 455 11.00 3.77 21.60
C GLU A 455 12.13 2.74 21.72
N ASN A 456 11.99 1.79 22.65
CA ASN A 456 12.87 0.63 22.84
C ASN A 456 14.37 0.99 22.98
N ILE A 457 14.68 1.99 23.81
CA ILE A 457 16.04 2.38 24.15
C ILE A 457 16.66 1.27 25.02
N ASN A 458 17.67 0.60 24.49
CA ASN A 458 18.52 -0.32 25.25
C ASN A 458 19.81 0.40 25.64
N ILE A 459 20.22 0.27 26.89
CA ILE A 459 21.43 0.91 27.38
C ILE A 459 22.63 0.01 27.06
N PRO A 460 23.64 0.49 26.32
CA PRO A 460 24.82 -0.30 26.01
C PRO A 460 25.63 -0.60 27.28
N GLY A 461 26.16 -1.82 27.40
CA GLY A 461 27.10 -2.15 28.48
C GLY A 461 28.41 -1.35 28.37
N GLY A 462 28.99 -0.97 29.51
CA GLY A 462 30.27 -0.22 29.60
C GLY A 462 30.13 1.29 29.76
N VAL A 463 28.94 1.88 29.55
CA VAL A 463 28.74 3.32 29.75
C VAL A 463 28.50 3.67 31.22
N ASN A 464 29.22 4.66 31.74
CA ASN A 464 28.97 5.21 33.08
C ASN A 464 27.82 6.23 33.09
N ASN A 465 27.63 6.94 31.98
CA ASN A 465 26.54 7.88 31.76
C ASN A 465 26.06 7.79 30.31
N PHE A 466 24.78 7.52 30.11
CA PHE A 466 24.12 7.45 28.82
C PHE A 466 23.40 8.77 28.51
N PRO A 467 23.88 9.58 27.55
CA PRO A 467 23.17 10.79 27.19
C PRO A 467 21.82 10.42 26.54
N VAL A 468 20.75 11.12 26.92
CA VAL A 468 19.44 11.10 26.26
C VAL A 468 19.13 12.53 25.85
N THR A 469 19.56 12.87 24.64
CA THR A 469 19.57 14.24 24.13
C THR A 469 18.58 14.40 23.00
N ALA A 470 17.59 15.27 23.14
CA ALA A 470 16.76 15.71 22.02
C ALA A 470 17.40 16.95 21.38
N PHE A 471 17.71 16.86 20.09
CA PHE A 471 18.22 17.97 19.32
C PHE A 471 17.11 18.72 18.62
N PHE A 472 17.19 20.05 18.65
CA PHE A 472 16.27 20.96 18.00
C PHE A 472 17.01 21.83 16.99
N GLN A 473 16.40 22.07 15.83
CA GLN A 473 16.99 22.83 14.73
C GLN A 473 15.96 23.78 14.10
N ASN A 474 16.43 24.84 13.43
CA ASN A 474 15.56 25.71 12.63
C ASN A 474 14.97 24.97 11.43
N LYS A 475 13.67 25.15 11.20
CA LYS A 475 13.06 24.90 9.89
C LYS A 475 13.13 26.17 9.03
N PHE A 476 13.13 25.97 7.73
CA PHE A 476 13.21 27.02 6.73
C PHE A 476 12.03 26.91 5.77
N GLN A 477 11.55 28.09 5.40
CA GLN A 477 10.45 28.24 4.47
C GLN A 477 10.84 27.73 3.07
N ILE A 478 9.93 26.99 2.44
CA ILE A 478 9.96 26.56 1.04
C ILE A 478 8.61 26.90 0.43
N SER A 479 8.61 27.18 -0.87
CA SER A 479 7.38 27.39 -1.63
C SER A 479 7.14 26.22 -2.57
N VAL A 480 5.91 25.76 -2.67
CA VAL A 480 5.48 24.86 -3.74
C VAL A 480 4.54 25.64 -4.63
N THR A 481 4.91 25.79 -5.88
CA THR A 481 4.15 26.58 -6.85
C THR A 481 3.80 25.69 -8.03
N SER A 482 2.57 25.77 -8.51
CA SER A 482 2.20 25.18 -9.77
C SER A 482 1.44 26.20 -10.59
N ASP A 483 1.67 26.20 -11.89
CA ASP A 483 0.89 26.99 -12.84
C ASP A 483 -0.58 26.52 -12.90
N TYR A 484 -0.88 25.36 -12.31
CA TYR A 484 -2.18 24.71 -12.33
C TYR A 484 -2.67 24.40 -10.90
N PRO A 485 -3.99 24.40 -10.64
CA PRO A 485 -4.56 24.09 -9.34
C PRO A 485 -4.52 22.57 -9.07
N VAL A 486 -3.33 22.05 -8.79
CA VAL A 486 -3.10 20.63 -8.48
C VAL A 486 -2.72 20.45 -7.01
N GLU A 487 -3.26 19.43 -6.36
CA GLU A 487 -2.92 19.11 -4.98
C GLU A 487 -1.65 18.27 -4.93
N THR A 488 -0.53 18.94 -4.71
CA THR A 488 0.76 18.28 -4.47
C THR A 488 0.81 17.76 -3.04
N HIS A 489 1.50 16.64 -2.87
CA HIS A 489 1.61 15.93 -1.60
C HIS A 489 3.07 15.91 -1.16
N LEU A 490 3.27 16.00 0.15
CA LEU A 490 4.58 15.86 0.79
C LEU A 490 4.52 14.76 1.83
N HIS A 491 5.59 13.99 1.87
CA HIS A 491 5.93 13.10 2.95
C HIS A 491 6.99 13.79 3.82
N ASP A 492 6.55 14.44 4.89
CA ASP A 492 7.43 15.02 5.92
C ASP A 492 7.65 14.00 7.04
N PRO A 493 8.87 13.45 7.21
CA PRO A 493 9.20 12.52 8.30
C PRO A 493 8.94 13.08 9.71
N TRP A 494 8.93 14.41 9.85
CA TRP A 494 8.72 15.12 11.11
C TRP A 494 7.27 15.58 11.30
N TYR A 495 6.35 15.23 10.40
CA TYR A 495 4.96 15.67 10.48
C TYR A 495 4.27 15.17 11.76
N LEU A 496 3.65 16.09 12.49
CA LEU A 496 2.87 15.81 13.69
C LEU A 496 1.39 16.04 13.41
N GLU A 497 0.59 14.98 13.41
CA GLU A 497 -0.83 15.01 13.00
C GLU A 497 -1.73 15.70 14.03
N ASN A 498 -1.39 15.60 15.32
CA ASN A 498 -2.22 16.04 16.43
C ASN A 498 -1.43 16.89 17.46
N PRO A 499 -0.88 18.05 17.07
CA PRO A 499 -0.02 18.85 17.95
C PRO A 499 -0.70 19.32 19.24
N GLU A 500 -2.02 19.45 19.25
CA GLU A 500 -2.82 19.87 20.41
C GLU A 500 -3.10 18.75 21.42
N ALA A 501 -2.76 17.49 21.10
CA ALA A 501 -2.93 16.37 22.03
C ALA A 501 -1.88 16.41 23.15
N ASP A 502 -2.08 15.60 24.20
CA ASP A 502 -1.02 15.38 25.19
C ASP A 502 0.23 14.81 24.49
N PRO A 503 1.46 15.22 24.85
CA PRO A 503 2.67 14.67 24.26
C PRO A 503 2.76 13.14 24.31
N SER A 504 2.12 12.48 25.29
CA SER A 504 2.04 11.01 25.34
C SER A 504 1.22 10.42 24.19
N ASP A 505 0.31 11.19 23.58
CA ASP A 505 -0.66 10.78 22.59
C ASP A 505 -0.35 11.32 21.18
N TRP A 506 0.78 12.04 21.02
CA TRP A 506 1.23 12.51 19.71
C TRP A 506 1.48 11.37 18.71
N ILE A 507 1.08 11.61 17.47
CA ILE A 507 1.11 10.70 16.32
C ILE A 507 1.96 11.33 15.23
N GLN A 508 3.03 10.61 14.82
CA GLN A 508 3.88 10.96 13.68
C GLN A 508 3.75 9.89 12.60
N PRO A 509 2.80 10.05 11.67
CA PRO A 509 2.47 9.03 10.69
C PRO A 509 3.37 9.06 9.43
N ASP A 510 3.94 7.91 9.09
CA ASP A 510 4.78 7.67 7.90
C ASP A 510 3.91 7.52 6.62
N ALA A 511 3.46 8.63 6.05
CA ALA A 511 2.67 8.64 4.81
C ALA A 511 2.72 9.99 4.09
N PHE A 512 2.37 10.00 2.80
CA PHE A 512 2.13 11.24 2.05
C PHE A 512 0.85 11.93 2.53
N ARG A 513 0.90 13.26 2.59
CA ARG A 513 -0.27 14.10 2.88
C ARG A 513 -0.39 15.24 1.88
N PRO A 514 -1.61 15.74 1.65
CA PRO A 514 -1.80 17.01 0.96
C PRO A 514 -0.90 18.09 1.55
N LEU A 515 -0.33 18.95 0.71
CA LEU A 515 0.41 20.12 1.20
C LEU A 515 -0.48 21.05 2.02
N SER A 516 -1.78 21.10 1.72
CA SER A 516 -2.77 21.88 2.46
C SER A 516 -2.82 21.54 3.96
N ASP A 517 -2.48 20.30 4.33
CA ASP A 517 -2.41 19.85 5.73
C ASP A 517 -1.07 20.18 6.42
N GLN A 518 -0.09 20.69 5.67
CA GLN A 518 1.31 20.84 6.09
C GLN A 518 1.85 22.28 5.98
N ILE A 519 1.06 23.19 5.41
CA ILE A 519 1.43 24.60 5.24
C ILE A 519 0.93 25.47 6.40
N ASP A 520 1.66 26.55 6.67
CA ASP A 520 1.26 27.56 7.66
C ASP A 520 0.08 28.44 7.18
N GLU A 521 -0.40 29.35 8.05
CA GLU A 521 -1.51 30.29 7.73
C GLU A 521 -1.22 31.20 6.51
N ASN A 522 0.05 31.32 6.11
CA ASN A 522 0.50 32.10 4.97
C ASN A 522 0.76 31.24 3.72
N GLY A 523 0.48 29.93 3.79
CA GLY A 523 0.64 28.97 2.71
C GLY A 523 2.07 28.46 2.50
N ASN A 524 2.95 28.64 3.48
CA ASN A 524 4.36 28.26 3.37
C ASN A 524 4.62 26.90 4.02
N LEU A 525 5.47 26.10 3.38
CA LEU A 525 5.95 24.84 3.91
C LEU A 525 7.24 25.08 4.71
N GLN A 526 7.34 24.53 5.92
CA GLN A 526 8.54 24.61 6.75
C GLN A 526 9.27 23.27 6.75
N VAL A 527 10.53 23.26 6.29
CA VAL A 527 11.36 22.03 6.21
C VAL A 527 12.72 22.24 6.84
N PHE A 528 13.35 21.17 7.28
CA PHE A 528 14.78 21.20 7.58
C PHE A 528 15.59 21.17 6.28
N LEU A 529 16.67 21.96 6.22
CA LEU A 529 17.59 21.95 5.08
C LEU A 529 18.63 20.84 5.22
N ASN A 530 19.17 20.41 4.08
CA ASN A 530 20.27 19.45 3.97
C ASN A 530 20.02 18.08 4.64
N GLN A 531 18.75 17.71 4.78
CA GLN A 531 18.33 16.41 5.30
C GLN A 531 18.67 15.30 4.34
N GLY A 532 19.24 14.21 4.87
CA GLY A 532 19.70 13.03 4.15
C GLY A 532 20.41 13.33 2.83
N GLN A 533 21.73 13.21 2.79
CA GLN A 533 22.44 13.30 1.52
C GLN A 533 22.16 12.05 0.67
N ILE A 534 21.34 12.19 -0.38
CA ILE A 534 20.94 11.11 -1.30
C ILE A 534 22.14 10.32 -1.85
N ASN A 535 23.33 10.93 -1.90
CA ASN A 535 24.57 10.33 -2.40
C ASN A 535 25.64 10.07 -1.32
N ASN A 536 25.29 10.18 -0.04
CA ASN A 536 26.19 9.89 1.07
C ASN A 536 25.62 8.74 1.90
N PRO A 537 26.20 7.53 1.79
CA PRO A 537 25.73 6.36 2.54
C PRO A 537 25.93 6.49 4.06
N ASN A 538 26.69 7.49 4.52
CA ASN A 538 26.84 7.80 5.94
C ASN A 538 25.79 8.81 6.45
N SER A 539 24.88 9.28 5.59
CA SER A 539 23.84 10.22 6.00
C SER A 539 22.66 9.46 6.61
N THR A 540 22.37 9.76 7.87
CA THR A 540 21.38 9.04 8.70
C THR A 540 20.09 9.82 8.92
N ALA A 541 19.99 11.05 8.42
CA ALA A 541 18.79 11.87 8.54
C ALA A 541 17.74 11.44 7.49
N PRO A 542 16.46 11.36 7.85
CA PRO A 542 15.40 10.98 6.91
C PRO A 542 15.23 12.05 5.83
N ILE A 543 14.74 11.66 4.66
CA ILE A 543 14.60 12.54 3.49
C ILE A 543 13.12 12.84 3.26
N TYR A 544 12.81 14.06 2.83
CA TYR A 544 11.46 14.42 2.40
C TYR A 544 11.16 13.73 1.07
N ARG A 545 9.90 13.38 0.84
CA ARG A 545 9.46 12.93 -0.49
C ARG A 545 8.32 13.81 -0.98
N ILE A 546 8.33 14.14 -2.26
CA ILE A 546 7.27 14.93 -2.87
C ILE A 546 6.58 14.13 -3.96
N LYS A 547 5.27 14.34 -4.09
CA LYS A 547 4.41 13.64 -5.05
C LYS A 547 3.46 14.61 -5.73
N ALA A 548 3.40 14.54 -7.05
CA ALA A 548 2.45 15.29 -7.87
C ALA A 548 1.40 14.35 -8.47
N PRO A 549 0.17 14.82 -8.70
CA PRO A 549 -0.81 14.04 -9.44
C PRO A 549 -0.37 13.89 -10.90
N ALA A 550 -0.57 12.70 -11.48
CA ALA A 550 -0.18 12.40 -12.85
C ALA A 550 -0.94 13.25 -13.87
N ILE A 551 -2.20 13.56 -13.57
CA ILE A 551 -3.03 14.44 -14.38
C ILE A 551 -3.18 15.75 -13.63
N GLY A 552 -2.88 16.86 -14.32
CA GLY A 552 -2.92 18.20 -13.75
C GLY A 552 -4.29 18.83 -13.90
N GLU A 553 -4.35 19.92 -14.67
CA GLU A 553 -5.61 20.55 -15.06
C GLU A 553 -6.12 20.01 -16.41
N ILE A 554 -7.43 19.93 -16.54
CA ILE A 554 -8.08 19.83 -17.85
C ILE A 554 -8.49 21.23 -18.25
N GLY A 555 -7.70 21.83 -19.14
CA GLY A 555 -8.04 23.12 -19.72
C GLY A 555 -9.30 23.02 -20.57
N GLN A 556 -9.88 24.16 -20.94
CA GLN A 556 -11.07 24.19 -21.79
C GLN A 556 -10.88 23.45 -23.13
N ASN A 557 -9.63 23.35 -23.61
CA ASN A 557 -9.29 22.76 -24.91
C ASN A 557 -8.18 21.70 -24.85
N ASP A 558 -7.70 21.31 -23.67
CA ASP A 558 -6.49 20.47 -23.57
C ASP A 558 -6.42 19.67 -22.26
N ILE A 559 -5.61 18.62 -22.25
CA ILE A 559 -5.30 17.79 -21.09
C ILE A 559 -3.82 17.97 -20.76
N PHE A 560 -3.55 18.38 -19.53
CA PHE A 560 -2.18 18.55 -19.04
C PHE A 560 -1.80 17.39 -18.12
N ILE A 561 -0.69 16.73 -18.43
CA ILE A 561 -0.13 15.67 -17.58
C ILE A 561 1.19 16.11 -16.97
N PHE A 562 1.55 15.49 -15.85
CA PHE A 562 2.83 15.71 -15.22
C PHE A 562 3.96 15.35 -16.20
N SER A 563 4.91 16.26 -16.34
CA SER A 563 6.09 16.09 -17.18
C SER A 563 7.33 15.85 -16.34
N HIS A 564 7.58 16.71 -15.35
CA HIS A 564 8.74 16.65 -14.46
C HIS A 564 8.61 17.67 -13.33
N TRP A 565 9.41 17.51 -12.29
CA TRP A 565 9.75 18.56 -11.34
C TRP A 565 10.79 19.49 -11.92
N ALA A 566 10.54 20.79 -11.89
CA ALA A 566 11.43 21.80 -12.46
C ALA A 566 12.81 21.79 -11.76
N PRO A 567 13.91 21.99 -12.51
CA PRO A 567 15.23 22.14 -11.91
C PRO A 567 15.31 23.45 -11.13
N HIS A 568 15.94 23.41 -9.96
CA HIS A 568 16.12 24.57 -9.10
C HIS A 568 17.50 24.54 -8.41
N GLU A 569 18.15 25.69 -8.24
CA GLU A 569 19.51 25.79 -7.68
C GLU A 569 19.59 25.37 -6.19
N GLY A 570 18.47 25.43 -5.48
CA GLY A 570 18.35 25.06 -4.07
C GLY A 570 17.68 23.70 -3.81
N ILE A 571 17.48 22.86 -4.82
CA ILE A 571 16.79 21.56 -4.68
C ILE A 571 17.60 20.45 -5.37
N ASP A 572 17.68 19.29 -4.72
CA ASP A 572 18.25 18.06 -5.28
C ASP A 572 17.23 16.93 -5.18
N TYR A 573 16.82 16.38 -6.32
CA TYR A 573 15.90 15.22 -6.40
C TYR A 573 16.65 13.88 -6.48
N GLY A 574 17.92 13.85 -6.07
CA GLY A 574 18.77 12.65 -6.04
C GLY A 574 19.67 12.46 -7.24
N ASN A 575 19.42 13.20 -8.32
CA ASN A 575 20.24 13.23 -9.53
C ASN A 575 21.17 14.45 -9.60
N GLY A 576 21.28 15.21 -8.50
CA GLY A 576 22.12 16.39 -8.37
C GLY A 576 21.33 17.69 -8.48
N ILE A 577 21.84 18.72 -7.79
CA ILE A 577 21.26 20.06 -7.75
C ILE A 577 21.00 20.61 -9.16
N ASN A 578 19.88 21.34 -9.32
CA ASN A 578 19.47 21.98 -10.57
C ASN A 578 19.28 20.99 -11.74
N THR A 579 18.87 19.77 -11.42
CA THR A 579 18.50 18.73 -12.38
C THR A 579 17.01 18.41 -12.19
N PRO A 580 16.22 18.24 -13.26
CA PRO A 580 14.81 17.88 -13.13
C PRO A 580 14.64 16.41 -12.71
N SER A 581 13.52 16.10 -12.04
CA SER A 581 13.08 14.71 -11.82
C SER A 581 11.84 14.42 -12.66
N TYR A 582 11.80 13.28 -13.34
CA TYR A 582 10.68 12.88 -14.20
C TYR A 582 9.72 11.91 -13.50
N ASP A 583 10.02 11.55 -12.25
CA ASP A 583 9.21 10.65 -11.45
C ASP A 583 8.10 11.44 -10.75
N LEU A 584 6.88 10.88 -10.74
CA LEU A 584 5.72 11.48 -10.07
C LEU A 584 5.95 11.65 -8.57
N GLU A 585 6.62 10.66 -7.98
CA GLU A 585 7.07 10.61 -6.60
C GLU A 585 8.59 10.60 -6.60
N THR A 586 9.21 11.49 -5.83
CA THR A 586 10.67 11.60 -5.80
C THR A 586 11.15 12.07 -4.43
N ASP A 587 12.28 11.53 -3.99
CA ASP A 587 13.01 12.04 -2.83
C ASP A 587 13.46 13.49 -3.12
N VAL A 588 13.42 14.35 -2.12
CA VAL A 588 13.77 15.76 -2.28
C VAL A 588 14.60 16.27 -1.12
N VAL A 589 15.76 16.85 -1.43
CA VAL A 589 16.62 17.54 -0.47
C VAL A 589 16.61 19.03 -0.76
N PHE A 590 16.14 19.79 0.22
CA PHE A 590 16.17 21.25 0.21
C PHE A 590 17.54 21.75 0.66
N LYS A 591 18.21 22.51 -0.20
CA LYS A 591 19.57 23.04 0.04
C LYS A 591 19.57 24.49 0.49
N ASP A 592 18.59 25.27 0.01
CA ASP A 592 18.49 26.69 0.28
C ASP A 592 17.11 27.06 0.84
N ALA A 593 17.09 28.03 1.76
CA ALA A 593 15.86 28.63 2.23
C ALA A 593 15.14 29.38 1.09
N ASN A 594 13.82 29.31 1.09
CA ASN A 594 12.92 29.85 0.06
C ASN A 594 13.09 29.19 -1.32
N ALA A 595 13.62 27.97 -1.39
CA ALA A 595 13.60 27.23 -2.65
C ALA A 595 12.15 27.01 -3.12
N GLU A 596 11.98 26.92 -4.44
CA GLU A 596 10.68 26.78 -5.08
C GLU A 596 10.57 25.42 -5.76
N VAL A 597 9.64 24.59 -5.29
CA VAL A 597 9.33 23.31 -5.92
C VAL A 597 8.19 23.51 -6.90
N THR A 598 8.41 23.12 -8.16
CA THR A 598 7.42 23.34 -9.21
C THR A 598 7.18 22.06 -10.02
N PRO A 599 6.01 21.41 -9.90
CA PRO A 599 5.63 20.36 -10.84
C PRO A 599 5.23 21.00 -12.17
N VAL A 600 5.88 20.57 -13.24
CA VAL A 600 5.66 21.05 -14.60
C VAL A 600 4.72 20.10 -15.32
N TYR A 601 3.65 20.65 -15.88
CA TYR A 601 2.68 19.91 -16.68
C TYR A 601 2.75 20.28 -18.15
N SER A 602 2.55 19.29 -19.02
CA SER A 602 2.58 19.45 -20.48
C SER A 602 1.27 19.00 -21.11
N SER A 603 0.83 19.75 -22.12
CA SER A 603 -0.27 19.39 -23.01
C SER A 603 0.04 18.09 -23.74
N VAL A 604 -0.95 17.19 -23.83
CA VAL A 604 -0.83 15.94 -24.58
C VAL A 604 -1.83 15.78 -25.71
N SER A 605 -2.91 16.58 -25.76
CA SER A 605 -4.01 16.35 -26.71
C SER A 605 -3.55 16.46 -28.17
N GLU A 606 -2.53 17.28 -28.44
CA GLU A 606 -1.94 17.47 -29.77
C GLU A 606 -0.89 16.40 -30.15
N LEU A 607 -0.58 15.43 -29.28
CA LEU A 607 0.44 14.40 -29.53
C LEU A 607 -0.13 13.21 -30.32
N PRO A 608 0.35 12.92 -31.54
CA PRO A 608 -0.15 11.79 -32.33
C PRO A 608 0.21 10.43 -31.71
N ASN A 609 -0.72 9.48 -31.75
CA ASN A 609 -0.60 8.14 -31.16
C ASN A 609 -0.29 8.12 -29.65
N TYR A 610 -0.58 9.21 -28.94
CA TYR A 610 -0.43 9.27 -27.50
C TYR A 610 -1.55 8.47 -26.83
N THR A 611 -1.22 7.72 -25.77
CA THR A 611 -2.20 6.99 -24.96
C THR A 611 -2.22 7.60 -23.56
N LEU A 612 -3.33 8.25 -23.23
CA LEU A 612 -3.63 8.73 -21.88
C LEU A 612 -4.29 7.59 -21.10
N THR A 613 -3.62 7.09 -20.06
CA THR A 613 -4.19 6.10 -19.15
C THR A 613 -4.62 6.78 -17.87
N ILE A 614 -5.90 6.62 -17.49
CA ILE A 614 -6.42 6.98 -16.18
C ILE A 614 -6.25 5.74 -15.30
N GLU A 615 -5.22 5.73 -14.47
CA GLU A 615 -4.84 4.58 -13.65
C GLU A 615 -5.88 4.27 -12.56
N GLN A 616 -5.91 3.02 -12.10
CA GLN A 616 -6.79 2.59 -11.01
C GLN A 616 -6.61 3.45 -9.76
N GLY A 617 -7.71 3.88 -9.13
CA GLY A 617 -7.69 4.75 -7.96
C GLY A 617 -7.52 6.24 -8.27
N THR A 618 -7.40 6.61 -9.54
CA THR A 618 -7.41 8.01 -9.99
C THR A 618 -8.74 8.37 -10.66
N THR A 619 -9.18 9.62 -10.51
CA THR A 619 -10.37 10.17 -11.15
C THR A 619 -9.97 11.33 -12.06
N LEU A 620 -10.39 11.27 -13.32
CA LEU A 620 -10.27 12.37 -14.27
C LEU A 620 -11.63 13.05 -14.47
N SER A 621 -11.79 14.28 -13.96
CA SER A 621 -13.03 15.05 -14.09
C SER A 621 -12.97 16.11 -15.19
N ILE A 622 -13.77 15.95 -16.25
CA ILE A 622 -13.93 16.96 -17.32
C ILE A 622 -15.14 17.85 -17.02
N GLN A 623 -14.89 19.16 -16.95
CA GLN A 623 -15.89 20.18 -16.63
C GLN A 623 -16.90 20.40 -17.78
N SER A 624 -18.12 20.83 -17.45
CA SER A 624 -19.17 21.14 -18.43
C SER A 624 -18.71 22.18 -19.46
N GLY A 625 -19.05 22.01 -20.74
CA GLY A 625 -18.72 22.96 -21.80
C GLY A 625 -17.28 22.91 -22.31
N THR A 626 -16.47 21.97 -21.81
CA THR A 626 -15.11 21.69 -22.32
C THR A 626 -15.15 21.15 -23.75
N SER A 627 -14.20 21.57 -24.59
CA SER A 627 -14.12 21.20 -26.01
C SER A 627 -12.67 20.91 -26.42
N ILE A 628 -12.29 19.63 -26.46
CA ILE A 628 -10.89 19.20 -26.67
C ILE A 628 -10.73 18.59 -28.05
N GLN A 629 -9.64 18.99 -28.74
CA GLN A 629 -9.23 18.40 -30.01
C GLN A 629 -8.06 17.44 -29.80
N PHE A 630 -8.14 16.26 -30.39
CA PHE A 630 -7.17 15.18 -30.26
C PHE A 630 -6.47 14.88 -31.58
N ALA A 631 -5.15 14.75 -31.55
CA ALA A 631 -4.35 14.35 -32.70
C ALA A 631 -4.65 12.91 -33.17
N SER A 632 -4.25 12.60 -34.40
CA SER A 632 -4.41 11.26 -34.97
C SER A 632 -3.89 10.15 -34.05
N GLY A 633 -4.72 9.13 -33.82
CA GLY A 633 -4.39 7.99 -32.97
C GLY A 633 -4.35 8.25 -31.47
N PHE A 634 -4.66 9.46 -30.99
CA PHE A 634 -4.76 9.73 -29.54
C PHE A 634 -5.82 8.83 -28.90
N LYS A 635 -5.48 8.18 -27.79
CA LYS A 635 -6.35 7.22 -27.10
C LYS A 635 -6.49 7.58 -25.63
N ILE A 636 -7.69 7.41 -25.08
CA ILE A 636 -7.94 7.43 -23.63
C ILE A 636 -8.24 6.00 -23.17
N ILE A 637 -7.48 5.49 -22.21
CA ILE A 637 -7.73 4.22 -21.52
C ILE A 637 -8.20 4.53 -20.10
N VAL A 638 -9.32 3.94 -19.70
CA VAL A 638 -9.93 4.17 -18.38
C VAL A 638 -9.80 2.90 -17.53
N GLU A 639 -8.85 2.88 -16.60
CA GLU A 639 -8.70 1.85 -15.55
C GLU A 639 -9.22 2.33 -14.19
N GLY A 640 -9.14 3.64 -13.93
CA GLY A 640 -9.76 4.34 -12.81
C GLY A 640 -11.16 4.86 -13.14
N GLU A 641 -11.41 6.13 -12.82
CA GLU A 641 -12.70 6.81 -13.02
C GLU A 641 -12.56 7.97 -14.03
N LEU A 642 -13.45 8.00 -15.02
CA LEU A 642 -13.60 9.12 -15.94
C LEU A 642 -14.94 9.79 -15.69
N ASP A 643 -14.91 10.99 -15.13
CA ASP A 643 -16.08 11.73 -14.69
C ASP A 643 -16.36 12.91 -15.63
N PHE A 644 -17.53 12.90 -16.27
CA PHE A 644 -17.95 13.96 -17.18
C PHE A 644 -19.08 14.77 -16.53
N GLN A 645 -18.77 16.01 -16.17
CA GLN A 645 -19.73 16.95 -15.59
C GLN A 645 -20.60 17.63 -16.66
N ALA A 646 -20.86 16.96 -17.79
CA ALA A 646 -21.61 17.50 -18.91
C ALA A 646 -23.09 17.72 -18.56
N THR A 647 -23.68 18.76 -19.15
CA THR A 647 -25.12 19.04 -19.01
C THR A 647 -25.75 19.29 -20.38
N ALA A 648 -27.07 19.24 -20.47
CA ALA A 648 -27.78 19.56 -21.71
C ALA A 648 -27.51 20.99 -22.22
N GLU A 649 -27.26 21.95 -21.31
CA GLU A 649 -26.97 23.34 -21.66
C GLU A 649 -25.48 23.57 -21.98
N ALA A 650 -24.60 22.74 -21.43
CA ALA A 650 -23.14 22.83 -21.61
C ALA A 650 -22.55 21.42 -21.84
N PRO A 651 -22.74 20.84 -23.04
CA PRO A 651 -22.19 19.53 -23.36
C PRO A 651 -20.66 19.57 -23.45
N ILE A 652 -20.03 18.42 -23.23
CA ILE A 652 -18.58 18.25 -23.43
C ILE A 652 -18.35 17.74 -24.85
N THR A 653 -17.43 18.36 -25.58
CA THR A 653 -17.07 17.96 -26.95
C THR A 653 -15.64 17.40 -26.98
N LEU A 654 -15.49 16.20 -27.52
CA LEU A 654 -14.20 15.54 -27.74
C LEU A 654 -14.12 15.16 -29.21
N GLU A 655 -13.20 15.76 -29.95
CA GLU A 655 -13.12 15.62 -31.41
C GLU A 655 -11.69 15.38 -31.91
N GLY A 656 -11.57 14.72 -33.06
CA GLY A 656 -10.30 14.60 -33.76
C GLY A 656 -9.93 15.90 -34.48
N VAL A 657 -8.63 16.14 -34.69
CA VAL A 657 -8.18 17.23 -35.57
C VAL A 657 -8.67 16.97 -37.00
N ALA A 658 -9.08 18.03 -37.69
CA ALA A 658 -9.69 17.98 -39.02
C ALA A 658 -8.98 17.02 -39.99
N ASP A 659 -9.77 16.17 -40.66
CA ASP A 659 -9.35 15.13 -41.61
C ASP A 659 -8.55 13.94 -41.00
N GLU A 660 -8.37 13.91 -39.68
CA GLU A 660 -7.73 12.81 -38.96
C GLU A 660 -8.67 12.20 -37.91
N ARG A 661 -8.43 10.93 -37.55
CA ARG A 661 -9.20 10.26 -36.50
C ARG A 661 -8.35 9.98 -35.27
N TRP A 662 -8.85 10.36 -34.10
CA TRP A 662 -8.31 9.88 -32.83
C TRP A 662 -8.84 8.46 -32.56
N ALA A 663 -8.19 7.71 -31.67
CA ALA A 663 -8.55 6.31 -31.43
C ALA A 663 -9.88 6.17 -30.67
N GLY A 664 -10.20 7.14 -29.79
CA GLY A 664 -11.39 7.14 -28.95
C GLY A 664 -11.12 6.73 -27.49
N ILE A 665 -12.19 6.34 -26.79
CA ILE A 665 -12.16 5.99 -25.36
C ILE A 665 -12.32 4.47 -25.20
N GLU A 666 -11.40 3.84 -24.47
CA GLU A 666 -11.43 2.41 -24.13
C GLU A 666 -11.56 2.23 -22.62
N VAL A 667 -12.65 1.62 -22.20
CA VAL A 667 -12.98 1.41 -20.78
C VAL A 667 -12.61 -0.01 -20.39
N MET A 668 -11.77 -0.14 -19.37
CA MET A 668 -11.22 -1.42 -18.94
C MET A 668 -12.20 -2.17 -18.01
N PRO A 669 -11.99 -3.49 -17.80
CA PRO A 669 -12.92 -4.31 -17.04
C PRO A 669 -13.18 -3.84 -15.60
N SER A 670 -14.40 -4.05 -15.11
CA SER A 670 -14.86 -3.72 -13.74
C SER A 670 -14.95 -2.22 -13.40
N SER A 671 -14.76 -1.33 -14.38
CA SER A 671 -15.06 0.10 -14.22
C SER A 671 -16.57 0.35 -14.32
N TYR A 672 -17.07 1.34 -13.57
CA TYR A 672 -18.43 1.85 -13.66
C TYR A 672 -18.40 3.20 -14.38
N TRP A 673 -19.13 3.33 -15.49
CA TRP A 673 -19.17 4.60 -16.24
C TRP A 673 -20.46 4.77 -17.03
N ASN A 674 -21.16 5.89 -16.77
CA ASN A 674 -22.45 6.23 -17.38
C ASN A 674 -22.39 7.61 -18.06
N PRO A 675 -21.78 7.72 -19.25
CA PRO A 675 -21.63 9.00 -19.91
C PRO A 675 -22.99 9.56 -20.36
N SER A 676 -23.15 10.88 -20.20
CA SER A 676 -24.30 11.61 -20.72
C SER A 676 -23.95 12.99 -21.25
N HIS A 677 -24.74 13.51 -22.18
CA HIS A 677 -24.60 14.88 -22.72
C HIS A 677 -23.21 15.19 -23.32
N ILE A 678 -22.52 14.16 -23.84
CA ILE A 678 -21.23 14.32 -24.52
C ILE A 678 -21.37 14.23 -26.03
N ILE A 679 -20.48 14.93 -26.73
CA ILE A 679 -20.37 14.95 -28.18
C ILE A 679 -19.00 14.39 -28.55
N LEU A 680 -18.99 13.26 -29.25
CA LEU A 680 -17.79 12.58 -29.71
C LEU A 680 -17.71 12.67 -31.23
N LYS A 681 -16.64 13.24 -31.77
CA LYS A 681 -16.46 13.39 -33.21
C LYS A 681 -15.14 12.81 -33.71
N ASP A 682 -15.15 12.37 -34.95
CA ASP A 682 -13.92 11.99 -35.68
C ASP A 682 -13.08 10.92 -34.96
N ALA A 683 -13.72 9.98 -34.25
CA ALA A 683 -13.04 8.86 -33.61
C ALA A 683 -12.99 7.61 -34.52
N GLU A 684 -11.98 6.76 -34.38
CA GLU A 684 -12.01 5.42 -34.98
C GLU A 684 -13.13 4.58 -34.36
N ILE A 685 -13.11 4.44 -33.03
CA ILE A 685 -14.20 3.89 -32.22
C ILE A 685 -14.46 4.87 -31.07
N ALA A 686 -15.59 5.56 -31.05
CA ALA A 686 -15.78 6.65 -30.08
C ALA A 686 -15.75 6.16 -28.63
N ILE A 687 -16.49 5.09 -28.34
CA ILE A 687 -16.43 4.40 -27.05
C ILE A 687 -16.38 2.89 -27.26
N LYS A 688 -15.41 2.25 -26.63
CA LYS A 688 -15.28 0.80 -26.51
C LYS A 688 -15.41 0.39 -25.04
N MET A 689 -16.37 -0.47 -24.74
CA MET A 689 -16.61 -1.01 -23.40
C MET A 689 -16.60 -2.54 -23.43
N ASP A 690 -15.77 -3.14 -22.58
CA ASP A 690 -15.55 -4.57 -22.57
C ASP A 690 -15.42 -5.10 -21.13
N ASN A 691 -16.37 -5.93 -20.70
CA ASN A 691 -16.40 -6.52 -19.35
C ASN A 691 -16.44 -5.49 -18.21
N VAL A 692 -17.16 -4.39 -18.43
CA VAL A 692 -17.42 -3.32 -17.45
C VAL A 692 -18.58 -3.67 -16.51
N GLU A 693 -18.76 -2.93 -15.43
CA GLU A 693 -20.01 -2.98 -14.65
C GLU A 693 -21.20 -2.51 -15.50
N PRO A 694 -22.45 -2.92 -15.20
CA PRO A 694 -23.62 -2.51 -15.98
C PRO A 694 -23.68 -1.00 -16.22
N ALA A 695 -23.76 -0.60 -17.50
CA ALA A 695 -23.52 0.79 -17.91
C ALA A 695 -24.70 1.37 -18.71
N SER A 696 -24.93 2.67 -18.57
CA SER A 696 -25.97 3.45 -19.25
C SER A 696 -25.34 4.60 -20.02
N ILE A 697 -25.54 4.63 -21.34
CA ILE A 697 -25.08 5.68 -22.25
C ILE A 697 -26.31 6.43 -22.75
N PHE A 698 -26.43 7.72 -22.40
CA PHE A 698 -27.64 8.46 -22.75
C PHE A 698 -27.46 9.93 -23.09
N SER A 699 -28.28 10.45 -24.00
CA SER A 699 -28.23 11.86 -24.42
C SER A 699 -26.88 12.28 -25.02
N CYS A 700 -26.15 11.35 -25.64
CA CYS A 700 -24.86 11.60 -26.30
C CYS A 700 -25.01 11.75 -27.82
N GLN A 701 -24.03 12.40 -28.45
CA GLN A 701 -23.95 12.57 -29.89
C GLN A 701 -22.63 11.99 -30.42
N PHE A 702 -22.72 11.19 -31.47
CA PHE A 702 -21.57 10.58 -32.12
C PHE A 702 -21.57 10.96 -33.60
N GLU A 703 -20.54 11.68 -34.06
CA GLU A 703 -20.49 12.25 -35.41
C GLU A 703 -19.19 11.90 -36.15
N ASN A 704 -19.29 11.46 -37.40
CA ASN A 704 -18.16 11.11 -38.27
C ASN A 704 -17.19 10.05 -37.69
N CYS A 705 -17.62 9.27 -36.70
CA CYS A 705 -16.83 8.18 -36.15
C CYS A 705 -16.80 6.98 -37.13
N GLY A 706 -15.77 6.15 -37.04
CA GLY A 706 -15.77 4.81 -37.66
C GLY A 706 -16.88 3.96 -37.05
N THR A 707 -16.82 3.78 -35.74
CA THR A 707 -17.86 3.17 -34.92
C THR A 707 -18.24 4.10 -33.78
N GLY A 708 -19.52 4.31 -33.52
CA GLY A 708 -19.99 5.08 -32.36
C GLY A 708 -19.73 4.32 -31.07
N LEU A 709 -20.38 3.17 -30.91
CA LEU A 709 -20.23 2.32 -29.73
C LEU A 709 -19.81 0.90 -30.12
N GLU A 710 -18.82 0.36 -29.42
CA GLU A 710 -18.45 -1.05 -29.47
C GLU A 710 -18.56 -1.67 -28.07
N LEU A 711 -19.52 -2.60 -27.89
CA LEU A 711 -19.98 -3.08 -26.58
C LEU A 711 -19.87 -4.60 -26.45
N SER A 712 -19.28 -5.08 -25.36
CA SER A 712 -19.18 -6.52 -25.09
C SER A 712 -19.07 -6.88 -23.61
N ARG A 713 -19.43 -8.14 -23.29
CA ARG A 713 -19.26 -8.80 -21.98
C ARG A 713 -19.88 -8.06 -20.79
N SER A 714 -20.96 -7.32 -20.99
CA SER A 714 -21.69 -6.65 -19.91
C SER A 714 -23.17 -6.41 -20.28
N ILE A 715 -23.88 -5.70 -19.40
CA ILE A 715 -25.26 -5.24 -19.59
C ILE A 715 -25.23 -3.74 -19.87
N PHE A 716 -25.82 -3.33 -21.00
CA PHE A 716 -25.81 -1.95 -21.46
C PHE A 716 -27.22 -1.42 -21.67
N THR A 717 -27.46 -0.17 -21.28
CA THR A 717 -28.63 0.62 -21.71
C THR A 717 -28.13 1.78 -22.56
N VAL A 718 -28.59 1.86 -23.81
CA VAL A 718 -28.20 2.92 -24.76
C VAL A 718 -29.46 3.67 -25.17
N SER A 719 -29.64 4.89 -24.68
CA SER A 719 -30.88 5.63 -24.94
C SER A 719 -30.76 7.12 -25.23
N ASN A 720 -31.66 7.68 -26.03
CA ASN A 720 -31.69 9.11 -26.32
C ASN A 720 -30.41 9.64 -27.01
N ASN A 721 -29.67 8.80 -27.72
CA ASN A 721 -28.42 9.19 -28.40
C ASN A 721 -28.65 9.46 -29.89
N SER A 722 -27.75 10.26 -30.50
CA SER A 722 -27.72 10.51 -31.95
C SER A 722 -26.43 9.95 -32.56
N PHE A 723 -26.56 9.18 -33.64
CA PHE A 723 -25.46 8.56 -34.37
C PHE A 723 -25.43 9.04 -35.83
N ARG A 724 -24.30 9.61 -36.24
CA ARG A 724 -24.00 10.10 -37.60
C ARG A 724 -22.64 9.59 -38.07
N ASN A 725 -22.46 8.28 -38.01
CA ASN A 725 -21.18 7.59 -38.15
C ASN A 725 -21.18 6.60 -39.31
N SER A 726 -20.03 6.02 -39.65
CA SER A 726 -20.03 4.87 -40.56
C SER A 726 -20.76 3.67 -39.94
N PHE A 727 -20.55 3.43 -38.65
CA PHE A 727 -21.21 2.38 -37.87
C PHE A 727 -21.76 2.98 -36.58
N GLY A 728 -23.05 2.77 -36.29
CA GLY A 728 -23.69 3.28 -35.08
C GLY A 728 -23.25 2.52 -33.83
N ILE A 729 -23.84 1.34 -33.61
CA ILE A 729 -23.58 0.49 -32.43
C ILE A 729 -23.25 -0.94 -32.87
N ARG A 730 -22.09 -1.42 -32.45
CA ARG A 730 -21.71 -2.82 -32.54
C ARG A 730 -21.77 -3.47 -31.17
N VAL A 731 -22.61 -4.50 -31.04
CA VAL A 731 -22.70 -5.33 -29.84
C VAL A 731 -22.12 -6.69 -30.20
N TYR A 732 -21.09 -7.14 -29.50
CA TYR A 732 -20.46 -8.43 -29.81
C TYR A 732 -20.30 -9.28 -28.55
N SER A 733 -20.41 -10.60 -28.70
CA SER A 733 -20.14 -11.56 -27.62
C SER A 733 -19.39 -12.79 -28.16
N PRO A 734 -18.05 -12.76 -28.16
CA PRO A 734 -17.23 -13.90 -28.58
C PRO A 734 -17.14 -14.94 -27.44
N HIS A 735 -17.11 -14.47 -26.19
CA HIS A 735 -17.13 -15.24 -24.94
C HIS A 735 -17.86 -14.42 -23.87
N GLY A 736 -18.77 -15.03 -23.08
CA GLY A 736 -19.52 -14.32 -22.02
C GLY A 736 -20.94 -13.90 -22.42
N ILE A 737 -21.62 -13.15 -21.55
CA ILE A 737 -22.97 -12.61 -21.77
C ILE A 737 -22.84 -11.12 -22.12
N THR A 738 -23.37 -10.72 -23.27
CA THR A 738 -23.56 -9.30 -23.61
C THR A 738 -25.05 -9.06 -23.80
N ILE A 739 -25.63 -8.13 -23.03
CA ILE A 739 -27.03 -7.70 -23.16
C ILE A 739 -27.04 -6.20 -23.44
N ALA A 740 -27.76 -5.75 -24.48
CA ALA A 740 -27.94 -4.33 -24.74
C ALA A 740 -29.41 -3.97 -24.99
N ASP A 741 -29.95 -3.06 -24.18
CA ASP A 741 -31.22 -2.37 -24.46
C ASP A 741 -30.91 -1.06 -25.18
N ILE A 742 -31.21 -1.01 -26.47
CA ILE A 742 -30.94 0.10 -27.37
C ILE A 742 -32.28 0.74 -27.69
N ASN A 743 -32.60 1.87 -27.06
CA ASN A 743 -33.90 2.49 -27.19
C ASN A 743 -33.91 4.01 -27.38
N ASN A 744 -34.89 4.52 -28.14
CA ASN A 744 -35.04 5.96 -28.37
C ASN A 744 -33.78 6.66 -28.91
N ASN A 745 -33.03 6.01 -29.80
CA ASN A 745 -31.86 6.62 -30.46
C ASN A 745 -32.20 7.01 -31.91
N ASP A 746 -31.52 8.04 -32.42
CA ASP A 746 -31.59 8.49 -33.82
C ASP A 746 -30.32 8.08 -34.57
N PHE A 747 -30.46 7.27 -35.62
CA PHE A 747 -29.39 6.84 -36.51
C PHE A 747 -29.55 7.50 -37.87
N ASN A 748 -28.72 8.48 -38.16
CA ASN A 748 -28.81 9.27 -39.38
C ASN A 748 -27.59 9.03 -40.29
N ASN A 749 -27.85 8.49 -41.48
CA ASN A 749 -26.87 8.16 -42.51
C ASN A 749 -25.74 7.22 -42.03
N CYS A 750 -26.04 6.31 -41.10
CA CYS A 750 -25.12 5.23 -40.77
C CYS A 750 -25.08 4.14 -41.84
N SER A 751 -23.89 3.69 -42.24
CA SER A 751 -23.75 2.53 -43.13
C SER A 751 -24.35 1.29 -42.47
N ILE A 752 -24.08 1.10 -41.18
CA ILE A 752 -24.74 0.12 -40.33
C ILE A 752 -25.24 0.84 -39.07
N GLY A 753 -26.54 0.77 -38.78
CA GLY A 753 -27.12 1.37 -37.58
C GLY A 753 -26.76 0.58 -36.32
N VAL A 754 -27.33 -0.62 -36.21
CA VAL A 754 -27.04 -1.56 -35.10
C VAL A 754 -26.63 -2.92 -35.66
N MET A 755 -25.58 -3.51 -35.09
CA MET A 755 -25.18 -4.88 -35.37
C MET A 755 -24.98 -5.65 -34.08
N ALA A 756 -25.62 -6.82 -33.99
CA ALA A 756 -25.35 -7.80 -32.96
C ALA A 756 -24.57 -8.98 -33.55
N ASP A 757 -23.42 -9.30 -32.95
CA ASP A 757 -22.52 -10.37 -33.33
C ASP A 757 -22.38 -11.45 -32.25
N GLY A 758 -22.30 -12.71 -32.69
CA GLY A 758 -22.07 -13.86 -31.81
C GLY A 758 -23.27 -14.15 -30.90
N THR A 759 -23.03 -14.27 -29.60
CA THR A 759 -24.08 -14.63 -28.61
C THR A 759 -24.76 -13.44 -27.94
N ALA A 760 -24.59 -12.23 -28.47
CA ALA A 760 -25.18 -11.02 -27.88
C ALA A 760 -26.72 -11.07 -27.91
N THR A 761 -27.34 -10.63 -26.81
CA THR A 761 -28.80 -10.42 -26.72
C THR A 761 -29.10 -8.94 -26.79
N ILE A 762 -29.91 -8.52 -27.77
CA ILE A 762 -30.27 -7.11 -27.97
C ILE A 762 -31.78 -6.91 -27.95
N ARG A 763 -32.20 -5.78 -27.37
CA ARG A 763 -33.53 -5.22 -27.54
C ARG A 763 -33.37 -3.89 -28.24
N VAL A 764 -33.80 -3.80 -29.50
CA VAL A 764 -33.76 -2.57 -30.29
C VAL A 764 -35.18 -2.04 -30.37
N SER A 765 -35.47 -0.95 -29.66
CA SER A 765 -36.83 -0.42 -29.60
C SER A 765 -36.98 1.09 -29.63
N ARG A 766 -38.02 1.61 -30.27
CA ARG A 766 -38.27 3.06 -30.35
C ARG A 766 -37.15 3.85 -31.02
N ASN A 767 -36.33 3.23 -31.87
CA ASN A 767 -35.24 3.94 -32.57
C ASN A 767 -35.70 4.40 -33.96
N VAL A 768 -35.13 5.50 -34.42
CA VAL A 768 -35.29 6.01 -35.78
C VAL A 768 -34.03 5.75 -36.58
N PHE A 769 -34.17 5.16 -37.77
CA PHE A 769 -33.08 4.99 -38.73
C PHE A 769 -33.44 5.73 -40.01
N SER A 770 -32.62 6.72 -40.40
CA SER A 770 -32.79 7.48 -41.64
C SER A 770 -31.55 7.37 -42.51
N GLN A 771 -31.63 6.73 -43.67
CA GLN A 771 -30.52 6.52 -44.60
C GLN A 771 -30.79 7.15 -45.97
N ASP A 772 -30.53 8.45 -46.10
CA ASP A 772 -30.88 9.21 -47.32
C ASP A 772 -29.83 9.08 -48.45
N SER A 773 -28.56 8.79 -48.11
CA SER A 773 -27.44 8.88 -49.07
C SER A 773 -26.75 7.54 -49.34
N TYR A 774 -26.30 6.85 -48.30
CA TYR A 774 -25.58 5.57 -48.35
C TYR A 774 -25.86 4.79 -47.06
N GLY A 775 -26.26 3.52 -47.19
CA GLY A 775 -26.57 2.68 -46.04
C GLY A 775 -26.64 1.21 -46.44
N MET A 776 -25.86 0.35 -45.79
CA MET A 776 -25.86 -1.09 -46.06
C MET A 776 -27.02 -1.77 -45.33
N ALA A 777 -27.16 -1.54 -44.03
CA ALA A 777 -28.27 -2.06 -43.25
C ALA A 777 -28.64 -1.16 -42.06
N SER A 778 -29.91 -1.08 -41.68
CA SER A 778 -30.26 -0.38 -40.43
C SER A 778 -30.01 -1.27 -39.21
N ILE A 779 -30.45 -2.52 -39.24
CA ILE A 779 -30.24 -3.49 -38.16
C ILE A 779 -29.72 -4.82 -38.72
N ILE A 780 -28.67 -5.36 -38.11
CA ILE A 780 -28.09 -6.68 -38.43
C ILE A 780 -28.04 -7.53 -37.16
N THR A 781 -28.46 -8.80 -37.26
CA THR A 781 -28.27 -9.79 -36.18
C THR A 781 -27.61 -11.06 -36.70
N SER A 782 -26.35 -11.32 -36.35
CA SER A 782 -25.55 -12.45 -36.86
C SER A 782 -25.50 -13.65 -35.86
N ILE A 783 -25.79 -14.87 -36.36
CA ILE A 783 -25.67 -16.27 -35.80
C ILE A 783 -25.43 -16.40 -34.27
N ASN A 784 -26.26 -17.01 -33.41
CA ASN A 784 -26.88 -18.37 -33.43
C ASN A 784 -27.93 -18.59 -32.28
N SER A 785 -28.60 -19.75 -32.28
CA SER A 785 -29.84 -20.26 -31.63
C SER A 785 -30.11 -20.06 -30.11
N TYR A 786 -29.42 -19.16 -29.41
CA TYR A 786 -29.53 -18.99 -27.96
C TYR A 786 -29.84 -17.56 -27.49
N SER A 787 -29.84 -16.57 -28.39
CA SER A 787 -30.20 -15.19 -28.07
C SER A 787 -31.71 -14.96 -28.21
N THR A 788 -32.28 -14.08 -27.36
CA THR A 788 -33.70 -13.70 -27.40
C THR A 788 -33.83 -12.27 -27.93
N ASN A 789 -33.32 -12.05 -29.15
CA ASN A 789 -33.28 -10.72 -29.74
C ASN A 789 -34.68 -10.20 -30.07
N ARG A 790 -34.91 -8.90 -29.83
CA ARG A 790 -36.20 -8.24 -30.04
C ARG A 790 -35.99 -6.94 -30.79
N ILE A 791 -36.69 -6.77 -31.91
CA ILE A 791 -36.67 -5.56 -32.73
C ILE A 791 -38.12 -5.06 -32.81
N ILE A 792 -38.44 -4.06 -31.98
CA ILE A 792 -39.84 -3.65 -31.78
C ILE A 792 -40.03 -2.15 -31.84
N ASN A 793 -41.14 -1.68 -32.40
CA ASN A 793 -41.48 -0.25 -32.41
C ASN A 793 -40.33 0.61 -32.98
N ASN A 794 -39.70 0.24 -34.10
CA ASN A 794 -38.69 1.10 -34.74
C ASN A 794 -39.23 1.69 -36.04
N THR A 795 -38.75 2.88 -36.41
CA THR A 795 -39.04 3.49 -37.71
C THR A 795 -37.77 3.51 -38.55
N ILE A 796 -37.78 2.76 -39.66
CA ILE A 796 -36.67 2.64 -40.59
C ILE A 796 -37.08 3.26 -41.93
N VAL A 797 -36.34 4.28 -42.35
CA VAL A 797 -36.48 4.96 -43.64
C VAL A 797 -35.16 4.80 -44.39
N GLY A 798 -35.14 3.89 -45.36
CA GLY A 798 -33.94 3.54 -46.11
C GLY A 798 -33.73 4.32 -47.40
N ASN A 799 -32.67 3.94 -48.11
CA ASN A 799 -32.47 4.22 -49.53
C ASN A 799 -32.91 3.01 -50.36
N PRO A 800 -33.82 3.17 -51.34
CA PRO A 800 -34.42 2.05 -52.04
C PRO A 800 -33.42 1.26 -52.89
N ASN A 801 -32.25 1.82 -53.21
CA ASN A 801 -31.29 1.16 -54.10
C ASN A 801 -30.18 0.39 -53.37
N GLN A 802 -30.09 0.51 -52.03
CA GLN A 802 -28.92 0.03 -51.28
C GLN A 802 -29.21 -0.45 -49.86
N THR A 803 -30.23 0.10 -49.19
CA THR A 803 -30.48 -0.18 -47.77
C THR A 803 -31.23 -1.50 -47.58
N MET A 804 -30.69 -2.35 -46.71
CA MET A 804 -31.46 -3.41 -46.07
C MET A 804 -32.04 -2.86 -44.76
N GLY A 805 -33.37 -2.87 -44.57
CA GLY A 805 -33.98 -2.42 -43.33
C GLY A 805 -33.51 -3.27 -42.15
N ILE A 806 -33.95 -4.53 -42.13
CA ILE A 806 -33.56 -5.52 -41.12
C ILE A 806 -32.96 -6.75 -41.79
N ALA A 807 -31.72 -7.09 -41.43
CA ALA A 807 -30.99 -8.26 -41.91
C ALA A 807 -30.82 -9.30 -40.78
N LEU A 808 -31.43 -10.47 -40.95
CA LEU A 808 -31.53 -11.52 -39.93
C LEU A 808 -30.80 -12.79 -40.35
N TYR A 809 -29.84 -13.29 -39.58
CA TYR A 809 -29.19 -14.57 -39.87
C TYR A 809 -29.82 -15.78 -39.16
N SER A 810 -30.85 -15.55 -38.34
CA SER A 810 -31.60 -16.57 -37.59
C SER A 810 -33.10 -16.23 -37.55
N PRO A 811 -34.01 -17.22 -37.55
CA PRO A 811 -35.44 -16.98 -37.36
C PRO A 811 -35.83 -16.68 -35.91
N ASP A 812 -34.93 -16.93 -34.94
CA ASP A 812 -35.20 -16.77 -33.49
C ASP A 812 -35.10 -15.31 -33.02
N VAL A 813 -35.81 -14.39 -33.68
CA VAL A 813 -35.82 -12.94 -33.38
C VAL A 813 -37.27 -12.43 -33.42
N GLU A 814 -37.74 -11.80 -32.35
CA GLU A 814 -39.05 -11.15 -32.35
C GLU A 814 -38.98 -9.84 -33.15
N VAL A 815 -39.71 -9.76 -34.26
CA VAL A 815 -39.80 -8.53 -35.08
C VAL A 815 -41.25 -8.06 -35.11
N LYS A 816 -41.53 -6.92 -34.48
CA LYS A 816 -42.91 -6.49 -34.22
C LYS A 816 -43.12 -4.99 -34.22
N ASN A 817 -44.28 -4.50 -34.67
CA ASN A 817 -44.67 -3.08 -34.57
C ASN A 817 -43.67 -2.10 -35.24
N ASN A 818 -42.89 -2.54 -36.23
CA ASN A 818 -41.93 -1.66 -36.89
C ASN A 818 -42.56 -1.02 -38.14
N ILE A 819 -42.12 0.20 -38.48
CA ILE A 819 -42.36 0.83 -39.79
C ILE A 819 -41.06 0.73 -40.59
N ILE A 820 -41.10 0.11 -41.78
CA ILE A 820 -39.92 -0.10 -42.63
C ILE A 820 -40.25 0.32 -44.05
N ILE A 821 -39.70 1.47 -44.46
CA ILE A 821 -40.02 2.07 -45.75
C ILE A 821 -38.80 2.44 -46.58
N ASN A 822 -38.99 2.49 -47.90
CA ASN A 822 -38.02 2.95 -48.89
C ASN A 822 -36.66 2.24 -48.85
N CYS A 823 -36.61 0.97 -48.48
CA CYS A 823 -35.40 0.14 -48.51
C CYS A 823 -35.30 -0.67 -49.82
N GLU A 824 -34.09 -1.10 -50.21
CA GLU A 824 -33.92 -2.16 -51.23
C GLU A 824 -34.63 -3.43 -50.76
N ARG A 825 -34.41 -3.77 -49.48
CA ARG A 825 -35.05 -4.91 -48.84
C ARG A 825 -35.58 -4.48 -47.48
N GLY A 826 -36.87 -4.66 -47.22
CA GLY A 826 -37.48 -4.36 -45.93
C GLY A 826 -36.92 -5.28 -44.85
N ILE A 827 -37.31 -6.56 -44.86
CA ILE A 827 -36.77 -7.60 -43.98
C ILE A 827 -36.18 -8.74 -44.83
N THR A 828 -34.96 -9.16 -44.50
CA THR A 828 -34.22 -10.17 -45.29
C THR A 828 -33.42 -11.11 -44.40
N SER A 829 -33.33 -12.39 -44.80
CA SER A 829 -32.52 -13.38 -44.06
C SER A 829 -31.09 -13.59 -44.60
N THR A 830 -30.69 -12.87 -45.64
CA THR A 830 -29.35 -12.96 -46.22
C THR A 830 -28.75 -11.59 -46.47
N PHE A 831 -27.43 -11.46 -46.21
CA PHE A 831 -26.62 -10.28 -46.50
C PHE A 831 -25.94 -10.34 -47.88
N LEU A 832 -25.86 -11.53 -48.47
CA LEU A 832 -25.28 -11.73 -49.80
C LEU A 832 -26.35 -11.60 -50.89
N PRO A 833 -25.96 -11.25 -52.13
CA PRO A 833 -26.87 -11.23 -53.27
C PRO A 833 -27.21 -12.66 -53.70
N THR A 834 -28.06 -13.31 -52.93
CA THR A 834 -28.68 -14.60 -53.26
C THR A 834 -30.13 -14.40 -53.65
N ASN A 835 -30.65 -15.32 -54.48
CA ASN A 835 -32.03 -15.31 -54.92
C ASN A 835 -32.97 -15.38 -53.69
N CYS A 836 -33.98 -14.52 -53.65
CA CYS A 836 -34.98 -14.44 -52.57
C CYS A 836 -36.00 -15.59 -52.58
N GLU A 837 -35.58 -16.80 -52.97
CA GLU A 837 -36.46 -17.96 -53.22
C GLU A 837 -36.00 -19.26 -52.51
N GLU A 838 -35.06 -19.21 -51.56
CA GLU A 838 -34.53 -20.41 -50.89
C GLU A 838 -34.77 -20.38 -49.37
N ASN A 839 -35.52 -21.36 -48.85
CA ASN A 839 -35.75 -21.64 -47.41
C ASN A 839 -36.12 -20.42 -46.52
N PRO A 840 -37.28 -19.77 -46.76
CA PRO A 840 -37.71 -18.60 -46.02
C PRO A 840 -37.90 -18.85 -44.51
N PHE A 841 -37.51 -17.88 -43.68
CA PHE A 841 -37.79 -17.90 -42.24
C PHE A 841 -39.26 -17.57 -41.95
N VAL A 842 -39.78 -18.14 -40.87
CA VAL A 842 -41.02 -17.67 -40.22
C VAL A 842 -40.58 -16.95 -38.95
N LEU A 843 -40.84 -15.65 -38.88
CA LEU A 843 -40.44 -14.84 -37.73
C LEU A 843 -41.54 -14.88 -36.65
N PRO A 844 -41.19 -14.98 -35.36
CA PRO A 844 -42.12 -14.68 -34.29
C PRO A 844 -42.39 -13.16 -34.24
N GLY A 845 -43.66 -12.77 -34.06
CA GLY A 845 -44.08 -11.37 -34.07
C GLY A 845 -45.09 -11.07 -35.18
N GLY A 846 -45.05 -9.85 -35.73
CA GLY A 846 -45.99 -9.36 -36.72
C GLY A 846 -46.31 -7.87 -36.56
N PHE A 847 -47.44 -7.42 -37.09
CA PHE A 847 -47.87 -6.02 -36.97
C PHE A 847 -46.80 -5.02 -37.43
N ASN A 848 -46.06 -5.33 -38.49
CA ASN A 848 -45.12 -4.39 -39.10
C ASN A 848 -45.76 -3.74 -40.33
N ASP A 849 -45.50 -2.46 -40.55
CA ASP A 849 -45.81 -1.79 -41.82
C ASP A 849 -44.57 -1.75 -42.70
N ILE A 850 -44.63 -2.47 -43.82
CA ILE A 850 -43.50 -2.62 -44.74
C ILE A 850 -43.91 -2.13 -46.11
N TRP A 851 -43.57 -0.88 -46.42
CA TRP A 851 -44.13 -0.17 -47.57
C TRP A 851 -43.08 0.59 -48.40
N GLY A 852 -43.30 0.67 -49.71
CA GLY A 852 -42.43 1.45 -50.61
C GLY A 852 -41.01 0.89 -50.79
N ASN A 853 -40.72 -0.33 -50.32
CA ASN A 853 -39.44 -1.01 -50.53
C ASN A 853 -39.39 -1.66 -51.93
N GLU A 854 -38.20 -1.87 -52.49
CA GLU A 854 -38.08 -2.65 -53.75
C GLU A 854 -38.54 -4.10 -53.53
N LEU A 855 -38.14 -4.68 -52.39
CA LEU A 855 -38.66 -5.95 -51.89
C LEU A 855 -39.01 -5.80 -50.41
N ASN A 856 -40.29 -5.94 -50.06
CA ASN A 856 -40.72 -5.90 -48.65
C ASN A 856 -40.08 -7.05 -47.84
N TYR A 857 -40.03 -8.24 -48.43
CA TYR A 857 -39.46 -9.45 -47.80
C TYR A 857 -38.56 -10.20 -48.78
N CYS A 858 -37.42 -10.70 -48.29
CA CYS A 858 -36.53 -11.58 -49.04
C CYS A 858 -36.14 -12.78 -48.17
N ASN A 859 -36.48 -14.01 -48.58
CA ASN A 859 -36.29 -15.23 -47.79
C ASN A 859 -36.88 -15.14 -46.35
N ILE A 860 -38.01 -14.44 -46.22
CA ILE A 860 -38.83 -14.30 -45.01
C ILE A 860 -40.30 -14.45 -45.43
N TYR A 861 -41.11 -15.18 -44.66
CA TYR A 861 -42.57 -15.17 -44.83
C TYR A 861 -43.18 -13.96 -44.14
N PRO A 862 -44.03 -13.16 -44.82
CA PRO A 862 -44.84 -12.14 -44.15
C PRO A 862 -45.80 -12.81 -43.17
N THR A 863 -46.07 -12.14 -42.05
CA THR A 863 -47.12 -12.56 -41.12
C THR A 863 -48.49 -12.07 -41.61
N GLU A 864 -49.58 -12.73 -41.20
CA GLU A 864 -50.94 -12.28 -41.56
C GLU A 864 -51.31 -10.92 -40.94
N THR A 865 -50.57 -10.50 -39.93
CA THR A 865 -50.73 -9.23 -39.20
C THR A 865 -49.91 -8.09 -39.77
N ASP A 866 -48.96 -8.35 -40.68
CA ASP A 866 -48.19 -7.28 -41.31
C ASP A 866 -49.01 -6.56 -42.37
N VAL A 867 -48.79 -5.26 -42.51
CA VAL A 867 -49.43 -4.40 -43.51
C VAL A 867 -48.39 -3.80 -44.45
N SER A 868 -48.88 -3.26 -45.57
CA SER A 868 -48.04 -2.58 -46.56
C SER A 868 -48.81 -1.39 -47.10
N VAL A 869 -48.82 -0.31 -46.33
CA VAL A 869 -49.57 0.93 -46.59
C VAL A 869 -48.67 2.13 -46.39
N ASP A 870 -49.00 3.29 -46.97
CA ASP A 870 -48.19 4.49 -46.72
C ASP A 870 -48.36 4.93 -45.26
N PRO A 871 -47.30 4.94 -44.43
CA PRO A 871 -47.42 5.31 -43.01
C PRO A 871 -47.68 6.80 -42.79
N LEU A 872 -47.60 7.65 -43.83
CA LEU A 872 -47.82 9.10 -43.74
C LEU A 872 -46.98 9.77 -42.64
N LEU A 873 -45.66 9.59 -42.74
CA LEU A 873 -44.68 10.20 -41.84
C LEU A 873 -44.39 11.67 -42.20
N ASP A 874 -44.16 12.51 -41.18
CA ASP A 874 -43.66 13.86 -41.36
C ASP A 874 -42.11 13.90 -41.56
N SER A 875 -41.53 15.10 -41.63
CA SER A 875 -40.07 15.27 -41.80
C SER A 875 -39.26 14.75 -40.62
N ASN A 876 -39.86 14.67 -39.43
CA ASN A 876 -39.24 14.20 -38.20
C ASN A 876 -39.57 12.73 -37.91
N ARG A 877 -40.20 12.04 -38.87
CA ARG A 877 -40.60 10.62 -38.78
C ARG A 877 -41.68 10.34 -37.75
N HIS A 878 -42.50 11.35 -37.41
CA HIS A 878 -43.74 11.14 -36.63
C HIS A 878 -44.90 10.79 -37.56
N LEU A 879 -45.84 9.99 -37.06
CA LEU A 879 -47.11 9.73 -37.72
C LEU A 879 -47.92 11.04 -37.83
N THR A 880 -48.58 11.24 -38.97
CA THR A 880 -49.56 12.32 -39.14
C THR A 880 -50.96 11.86 -38.76
N GLU A 881 -51.88 12.81 -38.50
CA GLU A 881 -53.26 12.56 -37.99
C GLU A 881 -54.10 11.55 -38.79
N ASN A 882 -53.75 11.25 -40.05
CA ASN A 882 -54.48 10.34 -40.93
C ASN A 882 -53.70 9.04 -41.22
N SER A 883 -52.62 8.79 -40.48
CA SER A 883 -51.78 7.62 -40.71
C SER A 883 -52.57 6.32 -40.46
N PRO A 884 -52.43 5.31 -41.34
CA PRO A 884 -53.00 3.99 -41.11
C PRO A 884 -52.23 3.19 -40.05
N CYS A 885 -51.10 3.71 -39.54
CA CYS A 885 -50.30 3.07 -38.51
C CYS A 885 -50.70 3.44 -37.07
N ILE A 886 -51.66 4.37 -36.92
CA ILE A 886 -52.25 4.73 -35.63
C ILE A 886 -53.17 3.59 -35.16
N ASP A 887 -53.07 3.20 -33.90
CA ASP A 887 -53.79 2.13 -33.22
C ASP A 887 -53.71 0.76 -33.94
N ALA A 888 -52.66 0.54 -34.73
CA ALA A 888 -52.55 -0.57 -35.67
C ALA A 888 -51.48 -1.62 -35.32
N GLY A 889 -50.73 -1.41 -34.23
CA GLY A 889 -49.75 -2.35 -33.71
C GLY A 889 -50.38 -3.54 -32.99
N ASP A 890 -49.54 -4.37 -32.38
CA ASP A 890 -49.93 -5.57 -31.63
C ASP A 890 -50.87 -5.24 -30.45
N PRO A 891 -52.12 -5.76 -30.42
CA PRO A 891 -53.08 -5.56 -29.34
C PRO A 891 -52.60 -6.04 -27.96
N ASP A 892 -51.65 -6.97 -27.91
CA ASP A 892 -51.09 -7.50 -26.66
C ASP A 892 -49.89 -6.67 -26.17
N SER A 893 -49.47 -5.64 -26.90
CA SER A 893 -48.44 -4.69 -26.46
C SER A 893 -48.99 -3.71 -25.41
N PRO A 894 -48.13 -3.11 -24.56
CA PRO A 894 -48.56 -2.03 -23.68
C PRO A 894 -49.24 -0.92 -24.48
N LEU A 895 -50.33 -0.37 -23.93
CA LEU A 895 -51.03 0.79 -24.50
C LEU A 895 -50.06 1.96 -24.63
N ASP A 896 -50.28 2.80 -25.64
CA ASP A 896 -49.55 4.06 -25.76
C ASP A 896 -49.94 5.03 -24.63
N PRO A 897 -49.14 6.09 -24.37
CA PRO A 897 -49.39 7.00 -23.26
C PRO A 897 -50.76 7.70 -23.27
N ASP A 898 -51.41 7.81 -24.43
CA ASP A 898 -52.78 8.30 -24.60
C ASP A 898 -53.87 7.23 -24.29
N GLY A 899 -53.44 6.01 -23.95
CA GLY A 899 -54.25 4.87 -23.54
C GLY A 899 -54.88 4.10 -24.69
N THR A 900 -54.47 4.35 -25.93
CA THR A 900 -54.95 3.60 -27.09
C THR A 900 -54.08 2.37 -27.38
N GLN A 901 -54.51 1.56 -28.35
CA GLN A 901 -53.74 0.41 -28.80
C GLN A 901 -52.40 0.91 -29.36
N ALA A 902 -51.31 0.16 -29.13
CA ALA A 902 -49.98 0.60 -29.58
C ALA A 902 -49.93 0.92 -31.08
N ASP A 903 -49.33 2.05 -31.42
CA ASP A 903 -48.97 2.44 -32.77
C ASP A 903 -47.79 1.61 -33.30
N MET A 904 -47.69 1.52 -34.63
CA MET A 904 -46.47 1.02 -35.26
C MET A 904 -45.43 2.13 -35.38
N GLY A 905 -44.15 1.77 -35.21
CA GLY A 905 -43.02 2.68 -35.37
C GLY A 905 -42.42 3.19 -34.06
N ALA A 906 -41.46 4.10 -34.18
CA ALA A 906 -40.67 4.63 -33.06
C ALA A 906 -41.44 5.54 -32.11
N TYR A 907 -42.36 6.33 -32.67
CA TYR A 907 -43.13 7.33 -31.96
C TYR A 907 -44.61 7.00 -32.10
N TYR A 908 -45.32 7.09 -30.97
CA TYR A 908 -46.78 7.09 -30.98
C TYR A 908 -47.29 8.46 -31.43
N TYR A 909 -48.50 8.47 -31.95
CA TYR A 909 -49.28 9.64 -32.23
C TYR A 909 -50.11 9.97 -30.98
N ASP A 910 -49.81 11.09 -30.33
CA ASP A 910 -50.57 11.54 -29.16
C ASP A 910 -51.96 12.02 -29.59
N ALA A 911 -52.93 11.10 -29.56
CA ALA A 911 -54.30 11.43 -29.91
C ALA A 911 -54.93 12.26 -28.78
N PRO A 912 -55.69 13.33 -29.10
CA PRO A 912 -56.39 14.07 -28.07
C PRO A 912 -57.36 13.14 -27.31
N PRO A 913 -57.42 13.21 -25.97
CA PRO A 913 -58.16 12.28 -25.15
C PRO A 913 -59.66 12.27 -25.50
N GLN A 914 -60.29 11.10 -25.33
CA GLN A 914 -61.73 10.99 -25.53
C GLN A 914 -62.51 11.83 -24.51
N ALA A 915 -63.70 12.29 -24.90
CA ALA A 915 -64.59 12.98 -23.96
C ALA A 915 -65.06 12.02 -22.86
N PRO A 916 -65.19 12.46 -21.59
CA PRO A 916 -65.60 11.58 -20.49
C PRO A 916 -66.97 10.93 -20.74
N GLU A 917 -67.07 9.62 -20.50
CA GLU A 917 -68.34 8.90 -20.56
C GLU A 917 -69.12 9.02 -19.24
N ASN A 918 -70.45 9.14 -19.33
CA ASN A 918 -71.35 9.24 -18.18
C ASN A 918 -71.01 10.35 -17.17
N LEU A 919 -70.43 11.46 -17.64
CA LEU A 919 -70.19 12.64 -16.80
C LEU A 919 -71.50 13.15 -16.19
N SER A 920 -71.51 13.23 -14.86
CA SER A 920 -72.61 13.73 -14.05
C SER A 920 -72.08 14.67 -12.96
N SER A 921 -72.94 15.56 -12.48
CA SER A 921 -72.64 16.50 -11.41
C SER A 921 -73.61 16.36 -10.23
N ALA A 922 -73.10 16.43 -9.01
CA ALA A 922 -73.86 16.36 -7.77
C ALA A 922 -73.50 17.51 -6.81
N PHE A 923 -74.46 17.92 -5.99
CA PHE A 923 -74.25 18.92 -4.94
C PHE A 923 -74.00 18.26 -3.60
N LEU A 924 -72.91 18.65 -2.94
CA LEU A 924 -72.66 18.31 -1.55
C LEU A 924 -73.22 19.41 -0.66
N SER A 925 -74.44 19.23 -0.15
CA SER A 925 -74.96 20.07 0.94
C SER A 925 -74.52 19.49 2.28
N GLU A 926 -73.72 20.20 3.07
CA GLU A 926 -73.49 19.81 4.46
C GLU A 926 -74.82 19.87 5.25
N PRO A 927 -75.24 18.77 5.90
CA PRO A 927 -76.50 18.74 6.64
C PRO A 927 -76.33 19.30 8.06
N ALA A 928 -75.87 20.55 8.23
CA ALA A 928 -75.80 21.17 9.56
C ALA A 928 -75.64 22.71 9.61
N CYS A 929 -76.40 23.51 8.86
CA CYS A 929 -76.67 24.88 9.33
C CYS A 929 -77.97 25.46 8.79
N GLN A 930 -79.00 25.54 9.66
CA GLN A 930 -80.33 26.03 9.29
C GLN A 930 -80.43 27.58 9.26
N ASN A 931 -79.30 28.32 9.30
CA ASN A 931 -79.25 29.80 9.23
C ASN A 931 -77.86 30.38 8.87
N CYS A 932 -77.05 29.66 8.09
CA CYS A 932 -75.77 30.19 7.60
C CYS A 932 -75.93 30.71 6.17
N HIS A 933 -75.82 32.02 5.96
CA HIS A 933 -75.78 32.66 4.64
C HIS A 933 -74.44 32.48 3.89
N ASN A 934 -73.54 31.63 4.37
CA ASN A 934 -72.23 31.35 3.75
C ASN A 934 -71.93 29.85 3.83
N VAL A 935 -72.49 29.06 2.90
CA VAL A 935 -71.98 27.71 2.63
C VAL A 935 -71.52 27.70 1.18
N SER A 936 -70.21 27.51 1.00
CA SER A 936 -69.62 27.15 -0.29
C SER A 936 -70.19 25.80 -0.72
N SER A 937 -71.16 25.79 -1.62
CA SER A 937 -71.65 24.57 -2.23
C SER A 937 -70.57 24.02 -3.18
N ALA A 938 -69.95 22.89 -2.80
CA ALA A 938 -69.06 22.16 -3.68
C ALA A 938 -69.87 21.40 -4.73
N VAL A 939 -69.40 21.43 -5.98
CA VAL A 939 -69.91 20.58 -7.08
C VAL A 939 -68.99 19.38 -7.17
N GLU A 940 -69.56 18.19 -6.97
CA GLU A 940 -68.88 16.93 -7.22
C GLU A 940 -69.13 16.54 -8.68
N LEU A 941 -68.06 16.29 -9.44
CA LEU A 941 -68.15 15.71 -10.78
C LEU A 941 -67.82 14.22 -10.66
N SER A 942 -68.61 13.39 -11.34
CA SER A 942 -68.35 11.96 -11.43
C SER A 942 -68.57 11.50 -12.87
N TRP A 943 -67.70 10.63 -13.36
CA TRP A 943 -67.79 10.00 -14.67
C TRP A 943 -67.35 8.54 -14.52
N ASP A 944 -67.63 7.72 -15.53
CA ASP A 944 -67.17 6.34 -15.51
C ASP A 944 -65.64 6.31 -15.70
N GLU A 945 -64.95 5.61 -14.80
CA GLU A 945 -63.50 5.48 -14.83
C GLU A 945 -63.07 4.78 -16.15
N LEU A 946 -62.41 5.54 -17.02
CA LEU A 946 -61.67 5.01 -18.17
C LEU A 946 -60.19 4.96 -17.79
N PRO A 947 -59.36 4.11 -18.44
CA PRO A 947 -57.93 4.01 -18.14
C PRO A 947 -57.13 5.32 -18.21
N ILE A 948 -57.71 6.39 -18.76
CA ILE A 948 -57.07 7.65 -19.14
C ILE A 948 -57.47 8.84 -18.23
N THR A 949 -58.34 8.68 -17.22
CA THR A 949 -58.87 9.86 -16.50
C THR A 949 -58.03 10.28 -15.29
N ASP A 950 -56.89 10.94 -15.54
CA ASP A 950 -56.37 11.92 -14.57
C ASP A 950 -57.07 13.27 -14.82
N LEU A 951 -57.50 13.92 -13.74
CA LEU A 951 -58.14 15.26 -13.77
C LEU A 951 -57.27 16.29 -14.47
N SER A 952 -55.94 16.09 -14.50
CA SER A 952 -54.94 16.96 -15.10
C SER A 952 -55.10 17.20 -16.61
N TYR A 953 -55.80 16.32 -17.33
CA TYR A 953 -55.99 16.42 -18.78
C TYR A 953 -57.20 17.25 -19.21
N TYR A 954 -58.10 17.63 -18.29
CA TYR A 954 -59.31 18.37 -18.61
C TYR A 954 -59.33 19.74 -17.97
N THR A 955 -59.44 20.78 -18.79
CA THR A 955 -59.66 22.14 -18.28
C THR A 955 -61.14 22.36 -17.95
N ILE A 956 -61.44 22.67 -16.69
CA ILE A 956 -62.79 22.97 -16.22
C ILE A 956 -63.06 24.47 -16.32
N TYR A 957 -64.12 24.85 -17.04
CA TYR A 957 -64.55 26.23 -17.20
C TYR A 957 -65.85 26.51 -16.45
N ARG A 958 -65.91 27.68 -15.80
CA ARG A 958 -67.15 28.29 -15.32
C ARG A 958 -67.67 29.30 -16.34
N ALA A 959 -68.94 29.19 -16.70
CA ALA A 959 -69.66 30.27 -17.37
C ALA A 959 -70.18 31.26 -16.31
N GLU A 960 -69.68 32.50 -16.30
CA GLU A 960 -70.23 33.57 -15.46
C GLU A 960 -71.36 34.30 -16.20
N ASN A 961 -72.55 34.34 -15.62
CA ASN A 961 -73.55 35.32 -16.00
C ASN A 961 -73.33 36.57 -15.14
N GLU A 962 -72.87 37.68 -15.72
CA GLU A 962 -72.84 39.02 -15.09
C GLU A 962 -74.25 39.63 -14.88
N GLY A 963 -75.25 38.79 -14.64
CA GLY A 963 -76.62 39.20 -14.36
C GLY A 963 -76.82 39.38 -12.86
N ASN A 964 -76.69 40.61 -12.38
CA ASN A 964 -77.11 41.01 -11.04
C ASN A 964 -78.53 40.44 -10.75
N CYS A 965 -78.71 39.63 -9.70
CA CYS A 965 -79.94 38.88 -9.36
C CYS A 965 -81.21 39.74 -9.13
N ILE A 966 -81.16 41.05 -9.41
CA ILE A 966 -82.28 41.98 -9.33
C ILE A 966 -83.11 42.03 -10.63
N GLN A 967 -82.59 41.59 -11.79
CA GLN A 967 -83.33 41.67 -13.06
C GLN A 967 -84.00 40.37 -13.54
N CYS A 968 -83.85 39.24 -12.85
CA CYS A 968 -84.50 37.97 -13.23
C CYS A 968 -86.03 37.93 -12.99
N HIS A 969 -86.65 39.04 -12.58
CA HIS A 969 -88.10 39.10 -12.37
C HIS A 969 -88.93 39.62 -13.54
N GLU A 970 -88.34 40.23 -14.59
CA GLU A 970 -89.13 40.76 -15.71
C GLU A 970 -88.37 40.68 -17.05
N GLY A 971 -88.46 39.55 -17.76
CA GLY A 971 -88.12 39.52 -19.21
C GLY A 971 -87.67 38.17 -19.76
N ASN A 972 -88.43 37.61 -20.71
CA ASN A 972 -88.10 36.42 -21.50
C ASN A 972 -86.97 36.67 -22.53
N ASN A 973 -85.76 36.98 -22.08
CA ASN A 973 -84.61 37.08 -22.98
C ASN A 973 -83.50 36.13 -22.50
N HIS A 974 -83.53 34.89 -22.98
CA HIS A 974 -82.35 34.02 -23.00
C HIS A 974 -81.59 34.29 -24.30
N GLU A 975 -80.33 34.75 -24.19
CA GLU A 975 -79.14 34.50 -25.05
C GLU A 975 -78.13 35.67 -24.96
N PRO A 976 -76.79 35.47 -25.05
CA PRO A 976 -75.96 34.29 -24.73
C PRO A 976 -74.89 34.57 -23.65
N LEU A 977 -74.31 33.47 -23.15
CA LEU A 977 -73.29 33.31 -22.09
C LEU A 977 -72.17 34.37 -22.07
N GLY A 978 -71.85 34.90 -20.88
CA GLY A 978 -70.79 35.88 -20.63
C GLY A 978 -69.36 35.32 -20.72
N GLU A 979 -68.37 36.12 -20.29
CA GLU A 979 -66.95 35.74 -20.30
C GLU A 979 -66.69 34.44 -19.49
N ARG A 980 -65.82 33.59 -20.03
CA ARG A 980 -65.54 32.25 -19.51
C ARG A 980 -64.27 32.29 -18.67
N ARG A 981 -64.30 31.69 -17.48
CA ARG A 981 -63.15 31.65 -16.57
C ARG A 981 -62.71 30.22 -16.30
N GLU A 982 -61.42 29.97 -16.47
CA GLU A 982 -60.75 28.72 -16.14
C GLU A 982 -60.60 28.60 -14.62
N LEU A 983 -60.87 27.41 -14.06
CA LEU A 983 -60.97 27.20 -12.61
C LEU A 983 -59.75 26.48 -11.99
N MET A 984 -58.80 25.97 -12.79
CA MET A 984 -57.81 25.02 -12.28
C MET A 984 -56.65 25.60 -11.45
N ASP A 985 -56.53 26.92 -11.32
CA ASP A 985 -55.40 27.55 -10.59
C ASP A 985 -55.74 28.12 -9.19
N ASP A 986 -56.98 28.02 -8.70
CA ASP A 986 -57.32 28.58 -7.37
C ASP A 986 -58.44 27.80 -6.65
N PRO A 987 -58.12 26.94 -5.66
CA PRO A 987 -59.13 26.12 -4.98
C PRO A 987 -60.04 26.88 -4.01
N PHE A 988 -59.92 28.21 -3.84
CA PHE A 988 -60.67 28.94 -2.80
C PHE A 988 -61.13 30.36 -3.18
N ILE A 989 -62.01 30.52 -4.18
CA ILE A 989 -62.84 31.74 -4.28
C ILE A 989 -64.28 31.41 -4.68
N LEU A 990 -65.14 31.14 -3.69
CA LEU A 990 -66.60 31.18 -3.85
C LEU A 990 -67.13 32.53 -3.34
N GLY A 991 -67.64 33.33 -4.28
CA GLY A 991 -68.23 34.65 -4.04
C GLY A 991 -69.49 34.58 -3.17
N LYS A 992 -69.69 35.64 -2.38
CA LYS A 992 -70.46 35.68 -1.14
C LYS A 992 -71.98 35.90 -1.29
N ASP A 993 -72.54 35.94 -2.51
CA ASP A 993 -73.88 36.53 -2.71
C ASP A 993 -74.81 35.76 -3.66
N CYS A 994 -74.92 34.43 -3.56
CA CYS A 994 -76.03 33.71 -4.21
C CYS A 994 -76.42 32.39 -3.50
N PRO A 995 -77.62 32.29 -2.90
CA PRO A 995 -78.00 31.11 -2.12
C PRO A 995 -78.58 29.93 -2.93
N ASN A 996 -78.59 29.97 -4.27
CA ASN A 996 -79.06 28.86 -5.12
C ASN A 996 -78.23 28.76 -6.41
N LEU A 997 -77.17 27.94 -6.40
CA LEU A 997 -76.40 27.57 -7.59
C LEU A 997 -76.95 26.24 -8.12
N SER A 998 -77.26 26.14 -9.43
CA SER A 998 -77.34 24.84 -10.13
C SER A 998 -76.06 24.65 -10.94
N GLY A 999 -75.36 23.52 -10.79
CA GLY A 999 -74.10 23.19 -11.46
C GLY A 999 -74.33 22.07 -12.48
N GLU A 1000 -74.94 22.41 -13.60
CA GLU A 1000 -75.24 21.45 -14.69
C GLU A 1000 -74.12 21.53 -15.73
N VAL A 1001 -73.68 20.38 -16.25
CA VAL A 1001 -72.72 20.34 -17.36
C VAL A 1001 -73.44 20.81 -18.63
N ILE A 1002 -72.95 21.89 -19.23
CA ILE A 1002 -73.59 22.53 -20.40
C ILE A 1002 -72.81 22.34 -21.70
N GLY A 1003 -71.58 21.84 -21.62
CA GLY A 1003 -70.73 21.63 -22.78
C GLY A 1003 -69.65 20.60 -22.50
N LEU A 1004 -69.49 19.67 -23.44
CA LEU A 1004 -68.45 18.64 -23.44
C LEU A 1004 -67.74 18.68 -24.79
N SER A 1005 -66.43 18.87 -24.77
CA SER A 1005 -65.57 18.75 -25.96
C SER A 1005 -64.22 18.12 -25.62
N ARG A 1006 -63.40 17.82 -26.64
CA ARG A 1006 -62.17 17.00 -26.68
C ARG A 1006 -61.07 17.22 -25.60
N ASN A 1007 -61.24 18.16 -24.67
CA ASN A 1007 -60.33 18.46 -23.55
C ASN A 1007 -60.96 19.46 -22.54
N ARG A 1008 -62.30 19.61 -22.57
CA ARG A 1008 -62.99 20.72 -21.92
C ARG A 1008 -64.32 20.28 -21.34
N ILE A 1009 -64.51 20.55 -20.05
CA ILE A 1009 -65.78 20.38 -19.34
C ILE A 1009 -66.30 21.77 -18.98
N GLU A 1010 -67.49 22.11 -19.48
CA GLU A 1010 -68.16 23.39 -19.19
C GLU A 1010 -69.29 23.20 -18.19
N ILE A 1011 -69.23 23.93 -17.07
CA ILE A 1011 -70.26 23.91 -16.04
C ILE A 1011 -70.93 25.28 -15.99
N GLU A 1012 -72.26 25.31 -16.08
CA GLU A 1012 -73.04 26.52 -15.86
C GLU A 1012 -73.35 26.65 -14.38
N THR A 1013 -73.13 27.84 -13.83
CA THR A 1013 -73.62 28.20 -12.50
C THR A 1013 -74.66 29.31 -12.63
N GLY A 1014 -75.94 28.97 -12.59
CA GLY A 1014 -77.06 29.91 -12.74
C GLY A 1014 -78.18 29.67 -11.73
N CYS A 1015 -78.96 30.72 -11.43
CA CYS A 1015 -80.16 30.62 -10.59
C CYS A 1015 -81.31 29.98 -11.39
N ARG A 1016 -81.65 28.70 -11.16
CA ARG A 1016 -82.91 28.12 -11.63
C ARG A 1016 -84.07 28.48 -10.70
N SER A 1017 -85.16 28.99 -11.26
CA SER A 1017 -86.44 29.12 -10.55
C SER A 1017 -87.07 27.74 -10.34
N SER A 1018 -87.38 27.39 -9.10
CA SER A 1018 -88.27 26.27 -8.79
C SER A 1018 -89.66 26.53 -9.38
N ASN A 1019 -90.17 25.58 -10.17
CA ASN A 1019 -91.61 25.31 -10.24
C ASN A 1019 -91.86 23.95 -9.61
#